data_AF-A0A4Y8K2F5-F1
#
_entry.id   AF-A0A4Y8K2F5-F1
#
_cell.length_a   1.000
_cell.length_b   1.000
_cell.length_c   1.000
_cell.angle_alpha   90.00
_cell.angle_beta   90.00
_cell.angle_gamma   90.00
#
_symmetry.space_group_name_H-M   'P 1'
#
loop_
_entity.id
_entity.type
_entity.pdbx_description
1 polymer ?
#
loop_
_entity_poly.entity_id
_entity_poly.type
_entity_poly.pdbx_seq_one_letter_code
_entity_poly.pdbx_strand_id
1 'polypeptide(L)'
;TLSGRAVVVRVSDGAELGSAVLDYPHAVMDTTLQATGAKLPPEWALQVPQDYVAVLKSAVPAALASAGIDPARVIGIGTDFTACTMVPVIADGTPLNELPEYADRPHAYVKLWKHHSAQPQADRINDLATSRDESWLPRYGGLISSEWEFAKGLQLLEEDPELYERMDHWVEAADWIVWQLTGRYVRNACTAGYKGILQDGEYPSEDFLGALNPAFSRFALDKVTHEIGQLGASAGTLTAEAATWTGLPEGIQVAVGNVDAHVTVPAAQAVNPGQMVAIMGTSTCHVMNSDRLAVVPGMCGVVDGGIVSGLYGYEAGQSGVGDIFAWYVNNQVPARYVEDARALGRSVHEHLTELVKDQPVGGHGLVSLDWHSGNRSVLVDHELSGLVIGTTLTTRPEEIYRALLEATAFGTRTIVEAFNASGVPVTEFIVAGGLLKNAFLMQTYSDILRLPISTIASDQGPALGAAIHAAVAAGAYPDVRAAGEKMGKLNRNVYVPNEASSAAYDELFQEYTQLHDYFGRGENDVMHRLKALKRRGHRSGNADVGMNAYGPQIEVAVALVRAEITRLHAELFSNGLVVWTGGNVSGRVPGADLFVIKPSGVDYADLAPENMILCDLDSNVIPGTPGADRSPSSDTAAHAYVYRNMPDVGGVVHTHSTYATAWAARNEAIPCVITAMADEFGGPIPVGPFAIIGDDSIGRGIVETLTGHRSRAVLMANHGPFTIGKDARDAVKAAVMVEDVARTVQLARAGGDLVPIPQESIDSLFDRYQNVYGQVPQGALT
;
A
#
# COMPACT_ATOMS: atom_id res chain seq x y z
N THR A 1 -0.34 10.84 -10.52
CA THR A 1 0.02 10.41 -9.14
C THR A 1 0.25 11.57 -8.18
N LEU A 2 1.20 12.48 -8.40
CA LEU A 2 1.55 13.53 -7.41
C LEU A 2 0.88 14.89 -7.65
N SER A 3 0.30 15.09 -8.83
CA SER A 3 -0.25 16.36 -9.30
C SER A 3 -1.36 16.09 -10.32
N GLY A 4 -2.22 17.08 -10.54
CA GLY A 4 -3.09 17.15 -11.72
C GLY A 4 -2.73 18.32 -12.63
N ARG A 5 -2.99 18.16 -13.94
CA ARG A 5 -2.64 19.14 -14.96
C ARG A 5 -3.84 19.42 -15.87
N ALA A 6 -4.04 20.68 -16.21
CA ALA A 6 -5.01 21.10 -17.22
C ALA A 6 -4.27 21.60 -18.46
N VAL A 7 -4.80 21.27 -19.65
CA VAL A 7 -4.27 21.71 -20.95
C VAL A 7 -5.44 22.18 -21.82
N VAL A 8 -5.31 23.38 -22.37
CA VAL A 8 -6.27 23.95 -23.33
C VAL A 8 -5.83 23.56 -24.74
N VAL A 9 -6.67 22.81 -25.45
CA VAL A 9 -6.34 22.27 -26.76
C VAL A 9 -7.28 22.83 -27.83
N ARG A 10 -6.71 23.25 -28.96
CA ARG A 10 -7.49 23.69 -30.12
C ARG A 10 -8.02 22.49 -30.90
N VAL A 11 -9.33 22.43 -31.05
CA VAL A 11 -10.03 21.30 -31.69
C VAL A 11 -9.63 21.08 -33.16
N SER A 12 -9.26 22.12 -33.91
CA SER A 12 -9.00 22.01 -35.36
C SER A 12 -7.71 21.27 -35.72
N ASP A 13 -6.71 21.26 -34.83
CA ASP A 13 -5.35 20.79 -35.11
C ASP A 13 -4.62 20.20 -33.89
N GLY A 14 -5.29 20.13 -32.74
CA GLY A 14 -4.71 19.65 -31.49
C GLY A 14 -3.60 20.53 -30.94
N ALA A 15 -3.52 21.81 -31.33
CA ALA A 15 -2.54 22.72 -30.75
C ALA A 15 -2.82 22.96 -29.25
N GLU A 16 -1.84 22.64 -28.40
CA GLU A 16 -1.85 22.95 -26.97
C GLU A 16 -1.55 24.45 -26.80
N LEU A 17 -2.55 25.22 -26.35
CA LEU A 17 -2.49 26.68 -26.29
C LEU A 17 -2.04 27.22 -24.94
N GLY A 18 -2.30 26.48 -23.87
CA GLY A 18 -1.93 26.83 -22.51
C GLY A 18 -2.08 25.64 -21.59
N SER A 19 -1.30 25.63 -20.52
CA SER A 19 -1.34 24.57 -19.52
C SER A 19 -1.03 25.11 -18.14
N ALA A 20 -1.52 24.43 -17.11
CA ALA A 20 -1.14 24.65 -15.73
C ALA A 20 -1.18 23.34 -14.94
N VAL A 21 -0.42 23.29 -13.86
CA VAL A 21 -0.32 22.14 -12.97
C VAL A 21 -0.60 22.57 -11.54
N LEU A 22 -1.24 21.70 -10.78
CA LEU A 22 -1.34 21.80 -9.33
C LEU A 22 -0.81 20.51 -8.72
N ASP A 23 0.24 20.62 -7.92
CA ASP A 23 0.69 19.53 -7.06
C ASP A 23 -0.39 19.26 -6.02
N TYR A 24 -0.71 17.99 -5.79
CA TYR A 24 -1.75 17.63 -4.82
C TYR A 24 -1.34 18.08 -3.42
N PRO A 25 -2.15 18.94 -2.75
CA PRO A 25 -1.79 19.49 -1.44
C PRO A 25 -1.43 18.46 -0.37
N HIS A 26 -2.03 17.27 -0.42
CA HIS A 26 -1.81 16.18 0.54
C HIS A 26 -0.83 15.12 -0.01
N ALA A 27 -0.34 15.29 -1.25
CA ALA A 27 0.54 14.36 -1.95
C ALA A 27 0.03 12.90 -1.88
N VAL A 28 0.91 11.94 -1.65
CA VAL A 28 0.55 10.56 -1.37
C VAL A 28 0.76 10.31 0.13
N MET A 29 -0.26 9.75 0.78
CA MET A 29 -0.16 9.27 2.15
C MET A 29 0.20 7.78 2.14
N ASP A 30 1.49 7.45 2.24
CA ASP A 30 2.00 6.07 2.28
C ASP A 30 2.77 5.73 3.58
N THR A 31 2.87 6.70 4.49
CA THR A 31 3.56 6.53 5.79
C THR A 31 2.73 7.01 6.96
N THR A 32 1.96 8.09 6.79
CA THR A 32 1.12 8.69 7.83
C THR A 32 -0.21 9.15 7.25
N LEU A 33 -1.27 9.02 8.05
CA LEU A 33 -2.60 9.55 7.73
C LEU A 33 -2.63 11.03 8.13
N GLN A 34 -2.87 11.92 7.18
CA GLN A 34 -2.72 13.36 7.42
C GLN A 34 -3.73 13.92 8.43
N ALA A 35 -4.95 13.37 8.50
CA ALA A 35 -5.97 13.86 9.43
C ALA A 35 -5.61 13.68 10.91
N THR A 36 -4.84 12.64 11.25
CA THR A 36 -4.53 12.28 12.65
C THR A 36 -3.04 12.24 12.96
N GLY A 37 -2.18 12.17 11.94
CA GLY A 37 -0.76 11.87 12.08
C GLY A 37 -0.46 10.39 12.40
N ALA A 38 -1.49 9.52 12.42
CA ALA A 38 -1.30 8.10 12.69
C ALA A 38 -0.45 7.44 11.60
N LYS A 39 0.44 6.51 12.01
CA LYS A 39 1.27 5.76 11.06
C LYS A 39 0.41 4.79 10.26
N LEU A 40 0.59 4.77 8.93
CA LEU A 40 -0.05 3.80 8.06
C LEU A 40 0.74 2.48 8.06
N PRO A 41 0.08 1.31 7.94
CA PRO A 41 0.77 0.04 7.76
C PRO A 41 1.60 0.02 6.46
N PRO A 42 2.59 -0.88 6.34
CA PRO A 42 3.35 -1.06 5.10
C PRO A 42 2.45 -1.34 3.89
N GLU A 43 2.90 -0.96 2.69
CA GLU A 43 2.19 -1.17 1.41
C GLU A 43 0.86 -0.42 1.25
N TRP A 44 0.52 0.45 2.20
CA TRP A 44 -0.58 1.39 2.05
C TRP A 44 -0.16 2.60 1.21
N ALA A 45 -1.03 3.01 0.29
CA ALA A 45 -0.94 4.28 -0.40
C ALA A 45 -2.33 4.90 -0.55
N LEU A 46 -2.53 6.08 0.06
CA LEU A 46 -3.81 6.78 0.08
C LEU A 46 -3.69 8.18 -0.53
N GLN A 47 -4.82 8.74 -0.97
CA GLN A 47 -4.94 10.13 -1.42
C GLN A 47 -6.23 10.78 -0.90
N VAL A 48 -6.26 12.11 -0.94
CA VAL A 48 -7.43 12.92 -0.58
C VAL A 48 -8.19 13.29 -1.86
N PRO A 49 -9.46 12.88 -2.04
CA PRO A 49 -10.21 13.14 -3.27
C PRO A 49 -10.41 14.64 -3.56
N GLN A 50 -10.52 15.49 -2.53
CA GLN A 50 -10.62 16.94 -2.72
C GLN A 50 -9.43 17.58 -3.41
N ASP A 51 -8.25 16.93 -3.41
CA ASP A 51 -7.11 17.42 -4.17
C ASP A 51 -7.38 17.39 -5.68
N TYR A 52 -8.23 16.47 -6.14
CA TYR A 52 -8.63 16.37 -7.55
C TYR A 52 -9.56 17.52 -7.92
N VAL A 53 -10.50 17.88 -7.03
CA VAL A 53 -11.35 19.05 -7.21
C VAL A 53 -10.53 20.35 -7.13
N ALA A 54 -9.49 20.39 -6.29
CA ALA A 54 -8.58 21.54 -6.22
C ALA A 54 -7.85 21.77 -7.56
N VAL A 55 -7.50 20.72 -8.30
CA VAL A 55 -6.96 20.84 -9.66
C VAL A 55 -7.96 21.53 -10.59
N LEU A 56 -9.24 21.14 -10.54
CA LEU A 56 -10.28 21.80 -11.34
C LEU A 56 -10.42 23.29 -10.98
N LYS A 57 -10.34 23.61 -9.69
CA LYS A 57 -10.45 24.99 -9.16
C LYS A 57 -9.24 25.88 -9.47
N SER A 58 -8.08 25.30 -9.73
CA SER A 58 -6.81 26.03 -9.86
C SER A 58 -6.18 25.89 -11.23
N ALA A 59 -5.91 24.66 -11.66
CA ALA A 59 -5.19 24.40 -12.90
C ALA A 59 -6.04 24.75 -14.13
N VAL A 60 -7.35 24.50 -14.12
CA VAL A 60 -8.20 24.83 -15.29
C VAL A 60 -8.28 26.34 -15.54
N PRO A 61 -8.62 27.20 -14.55
CA PRO A 61 -8.57 28.65 -14.74
C PRO A 61 -7.18 29.17 -15.14
N ALA A 62 -6.11 28.63 -14.54
CA ALA A 62 -4.74 29.03 -14.85
C ALA A 62 -4.33 28.63 -16.29
N ALA A 63 -4.75 27.45 -16.76
CA ALA A 63 -4.51 27.01 -18.13
C ALA A 63 -5.28 27.87 -19.16
N LEU A 64 -6.51 28.29 -18.85
CA LEU A 64 -7.28 29.23 -19.68
C LEU A 64 -6.60 30.60 -19.76
N ALA A 65 -6.15 31.14 -18.62
CA ALA A 65 -5.41 32.40 -18.57
C ALA A 65 -4.09 32.32 -19.36
N SER A 66 -3.37 31.20 -19.22
CA SER A 66 -2.14 30.90 -19.97
C SER A 66 -2.39 30.82 -21.48
N ALA A 67 -3.51 30.22 -21.89
CA ALA A 67 -3.90 30.11 -23.30
C ALA A 67 -4.37 31.45 -23.90
N GLY A 68 -4.79 32.42 -23.08
CA GLY A 68 -5.27 33.72 -23.53
C GLY A 68 -6.54 33.65 -24.39
N ILE A 69 -7.40 32.64 -24.15
CA ILE A 69 -8.66 32.45 -24.88
C ILE A 69 -9.87 32.92 -24.07
N ASP A 70 -10.95 33.25 -24.78
CA ASP A 70 -12.27 33.40 -24.18
C ASP A 70 -12.83 32.02 -23.78
N PRO A 71 -13.15 31.77 -22.48
CA PRO A 71 -13.73 30.51 -22.02
C PRO A 71 -15.01 30.11 -22.76
N ALA A 72 -15.77 31.07 -23.30
CA ALA A 72 -16.97 30.80 -24.10
C ALA A 72 -16.69 30.00 -25.40
N ARG A 73 -15.43 29.87 -25.80
CA ARG A 73 -15.00 29.07 -26.96
C ARG A 73 -14.73 27.61 -26.62
N VAL A 74 -14.70 27.23 -25.34
CA VAL A 74 -14.49 25.85 -24.91
C VAL A 74 -15.79 25.08 -25.09
N ILE A 75 -15.75 23.98 -25.84
CA ILE A 75 -16.94 23.19 -26.19
C ILE A 75 -17.12 21.95 -25.31
N GLY A 76 -16.07 21.54 -24.60
CA GLY A 76 -16.12 20.42 -23.70
C GLY A 76 -14.83 20.23 -22.90
N ILE A 77 -14.91 19.37 -21.89
CA ILE A 77 -13.82 18.98 -21.00
C ILE A 77 -13.76 17.45 -20.91
N GLY A 78 -12.55 16.91 -20.82
CA GLY A 78 -12.30 15.49 -20.60
C GLY A 78 -11.23 15.33 -19.54
N THR A 79 -11.25 14.22 -18.83
CA THR A 79 -10.30 13.91 -17.75
C THR A 79 -9.71 12.53 -17.95
N ASP A 80 -8.46 12.38 -17.59
CA ASP A 80 -7.78 11.10 -17.46
C ASP A 80 -7.20 10.93 -16.05
N PHE A 81 -7.06 9.69 -15.61
CA PHE A 81 -6.66 9.37 -14.24
C PHE A 81 -5.72 8.17 -14.18
N THR A 82 -5.02 8.01 -13.06
CA THR A 82 -4.31 6.76 -12.74
C THR A 82 -5.29 5.60 -12.60
N ALA A 83 -4.95 4.44 -13.14
CA ALA A 83 -5.83 3.27 -13.15
C ALA A 83 -6.02 2.63 -11.76
N CYS A 84 -7.24 2.22 -11.43
CA CYS A 84 -7.64 1.60 -10.17
C CYS A 84 -7.31 2.43 -8.92
N THR A 85 -7.70 3.70 -8.97
CA THR A 85 -7.62 4.63 -7.85
C THR A 85 -9.00 4.77 -7.23
N MET A 86 -9.32 3.86 -6.30
CA MET A 86 -10.70 3.64 -5.84
C MET A 86 -11.12 4.62 -4.74
N VAL A 87 -12.36 5.10 -4.81
CA VAL A 87 -12.95 6.07 -3.89
C VAL A 87 -14.21 5.46 -3.27
N PRO A 88 -14.24 5.20 -1.95
CA PRO A 88 -15.48 4.83 -1.26
C PRO A 88 -16.34 6.07 -1.05
N VAL A 89 -17.56 6.07 -1.58
CA VAL A 89 -18.47 7.20 -1.50
C VAL A 89 -19.87 6.77 -1.04
N ILE A 90 -20.64 7.76 -0.60
CA ILE A 90 -22.07 7.60 -0.31
C ILE A 90 -22.89 7.91 -1.55
N ALA A 91 -24.23 7.75 -1.49
CA ALA A 91 -25.11 7.78 -2.64
C ALA A 91 -25.08 9.08 -3.46
N ASP A 92 -24.71 10.21 -2.84
CA ASP A 92 -24.57 11.51 -3.52
C ASP A 92 -23.17 11.76 -4.11
N GLY A 93 -22.25 10.82 -3.94
CA GLY A 93 -20.87 10.91 -4.41
C GLY A 93 -19.91 11.53 -3.40
N THR A 94 -20.35 11.87 -2.18
CA THR A 94 -19.46 12.36 -1.11
C THR A 94 -18.50 11.25 -0.66
N PRO A 95 -17.18 11.46 -0.77
CA PRO A 95 -16.18 10.53 -0.25
C PRO A 95 -16.30 10.33 1.26
N LEU A 96 -16.13 9.09 1.73
CA LEU A 96 -16.30 8.79 3.16
C LEU A 96 -15.34 9.57 4.06
N ASN A 97 -14.11 9.86 3.60
CA ASN A 97 -13.15 10.66 4.39
C ASN A 97 -13.56 12.12 4.59
N GLU A 98 -14.61 12.60 3.91
CA GLU A 98 -15.15 13.95 4.08
C GLU A 98 -16.26 14.01 5.14
N LEU A 99 -16.74 12.85 5.58
CA LEU A 99 -17.65 12.76 6.71
C LEU A 99 -16.81 12.87 8.00
N PRO A 100 -17.07 13.87 8.88
CA PRO A 100 -16.25 14.11 10.07
C PRO A 100 -16.05 12.89 10.97
N GLU A 101 -17.05 12.01 11.03
CA GLU A 101 -17.02 10.77 11.81
C GLU A 101 -16.09 9.67 11.26
N TYR A 102 -15.61 9.79 10.02
CA TYR A 102 -14.71 8.81 9.39
C TYR A 102 -13.35 9.40 8.98
N ALA A 103 -13.09 10.66 9.31
CA ALA A 103 -11.86 11.35 8.92
C ALA A 103 -10.59 10.69 9.49
N ASP A 104 -10.68 9.97 10.60
CA ASP A 104 -9.59 9.23 11.24
C ASP A 104 -9.43 7.79 10.73
N ARG A 105 -10.33 7.30 9.86
CA ARG A 105 -10.32 5.93 9.34
C ARG A 105 -9.56 5.82 8.02
N PRO A 106 -8.43 5.09 7.95
CA PRO A 106 -7.66 4.95 6.70
C PRO A 106 -8.43 4.33 5.52
N HIS A 107 -9.45 3.51 5.78
CA HIS A 107 -10.31 2.93 4.74
C HIS A 107 -11.32 3.91 4.15
N ALA A 108 -11.50 5.09 4.73
CA ALA A 108 -12.40 6.12 4.20
C ALA A 108 -11.80 6.92 3.03
N TYR A 109 -10.49 6.80 2.84
CA TYR A 109 -9.72 7.55 1.84
C TYR A 109 -9.59 6.79 0.53
N VAL A 110 -9.18 7.50 -0.52
CA VAL A 110 -8.87 6.90 -1.82
C VAL A 110 -7.79 5.84 -1.68
N LYS A 111 -8.01 4.66 -2.27
CA LYS A 111 -6.98 3.62 -2.45
C LYS A 111 -6.24 3.85 -3.76
N LEU A 112 -5.03 4.40 -3.68
CA LEU A 112 -4.22 4.72 -4.85
C LEU A 112 -3.86 3.45 -5.65
N TRP A 113 -3.57 3.59 -6.95
CA TRP A 113 -3.13 2.47 -7.80
C TRP A 113 -1.98 1.66 -7.18
N LYS A 114 -0.97 2.33 -6.61
CA LYS A 114 0.19 1.70 -5.94
C LYS A 114 -0.06 1.18 -4.50
N HIS A 115 -1.33 1.02 -4.11
CA HIS A 115 -1.72 0.42 -2.84
C HIS A 115 -1.69 -1.10 -2.98
N HIS A 116 -0.75 -1.76 -2.31
CA HIS A 116 -0.47 -3.19 -2.45
C HIS A 116 -0.87 -4.01 -1.22
N SER A 117 -1.38 -3.40 -0.14
CA SER A 117 -1.74 -4.16 1.06
C SER A 117 -2.86 -5.18 0.83
N ALA A 118 -3.63 -5.07 -0.26
CA ALA A 118 -4.65 -6.04 -0.67
C ALA A 118 -4.09 -7.31 -1.34
N GLN A 119 -2.77 -7.55 -1.29
CA GLN A 119 -2.15 -8.76 -1.87
C GLN A 119 -2.75 -10.08 -1.35
N PRO A 120 -2.99 -10.26 -0.04
CA PRO A 120 -3.62 -11.49 0.45
C PRO A 120 -5.01 -11.74 -0.14
N GLN A 121 -5.78 -10.68 -0.41
CA GLN A 121 -7.10 -10.76 -1.05
C GLN A 121 -6.98 -11.10 -2.53
N ALA A 122 -6.02 -10.49 -3.24
CA ALA A 122 -5.75 -10.83 -4.64
C ALA A 122 -5.32 -12.29 -4.80
N ASP A 123 -4.43 -12.79 -3.94
CA ASP A 123 -3.99 -14.19 -3.94
C ASP A 123 -5.20 -15.14 -3.80
N ARG A 124 -6.11 -14.87 -2.86
CA ARG A 124 -7.36 -15.63 -2.68
C ARG A 124 -8.29 -15.57 -3.89
N ILE A 125 -8.44 -14.40 -4.52
CA ILE A 125 -9.23 -14.23 -5.74
C ILE A 125 -8.65 -15.12 -6.85
N ASN A 126 -7.33 -15.12 -7.01
CA ASN A 126 -6.62 -15.89 -8.03
C ASN A 126 -6.68 -17.39 -7.78
N ASP A 127 -6.44 -17.84 -6.55
CA ASP A 127 -6.53 -19.24 -6.15
C ASP A 127 -7.94 -19.80 -6.41
N LEU A 128 -8.96 -19.04 -6.03
CA LEU A 128 -10.35 -19.44 -6.24
C LEU A 128 -10.69 -19.46 -7.73
N ALA A 129 -10.36 -18.40 -8.48
CA ALA A 129 -10.64 -18.29 -9.91
C ALA A 129 -9.97 -19.42 -10.71
N THR A 130 -8.73 -19.75 -10.37
CA THR A 130 -8.00 -20.88 -10.94
C THR A 130 -8.67 -22.21 -10.57
N SER A 131 -9.05 -22.42 -9.31
CA SER A 131 -9.69 -23.67 -8.85
C SER A 131 -11.06 -23.92 -9.50
N ARG A 132 -11.74 -22.85 -9.91
CA ARG A 132 -13.07 -22.89 -10.53
C ARG A 132 -13.04 -22.79 -12.06
N ASP A 133 -11.86 -22.64 -12.66
CA ASP A 133 -11.68 -22.42 -14.10
C ASP A 133 -12.54 -21.25 -14.61
N GLU A 134 -12.52 -20.14 -13.88
CA GLU A 134 -13.30 -18.94 -14.20
C GLU A 134 -12.90 -18.38 -15.58
N SER A 135 -13.85 -18.34 -16.51
CA SER A 135 -13.60 -18.02 -17.92
C SER A 135 -13.05 -16.62 -18.18
N TRP A 136 -13.25 -15.68 -17.25
CA TRP A 136 -12.71 -14.33 -17.34
C TRP A 136 -11.24 -14.24 -16.92
N LEU A 137 -10.70 -15.17 -16.12
CA LEU A 137 -9.32 -15.08 -15.62
C LEU A 137 -8.26 -15.06 -16.73
N PRO A 138 -8.36 -15.89 -17.81
CA PRO A 138 -7.45 -15.78 -18.95
C PRO A 138 -7.50 -14.42 -19.67
N ARG A 139 -8.57 -13.63 -19.52
CA ARG A 139 -8.65 -12.27 -20.07
C ARG A 139 -7.70 -11.29 -19.37
N TYR A 140 -7.13 -11.67 -18.23
CA TYR A 140 -6.16 -10.89 -17.44
C TYR A 140 -4.82 -11.60 -17.30
N GLY A 141 -4.46 -12.45 -18.28
CA GLY A 141 -3.18 -13.15 -18.27
C GLY A 141 -3.04 -14.21 -17.18
N GLY A 142 -4.14 -14.60 -16.52
CA GLY A 142 -4.15 -15.62 -15.48
C GLY A 142 -4.06 -15.10 -14.05
N LEU A 143 -3.95 -13.79 -13.84
CA LEU A 143 -3.81 -13.20 -12.50
C LEU A 143 -4.49 -11.83 -12.38
N ILE A 144 -5.21 -11.63 -11.28
CA ILE A 144 -5.72 -10.36 -10.79
C ILE A 144 -4.70 -9.71 -9.84
N SER A 145 -4.44 -8.43 -10.05
CA SER A 145 -3.51 -7.65 -9.22
C SER A 145 -4.13 -7.21 -7.89
N SER A 146 -3.30 -7.04 -6.85
CA SER A 146 -3.67 -6.36 -5.60
C SER A 146 -4.03 -4.89 -5.78
N GLU A 147 -3.57 -4.30 -6.87
CA GLU A 147 -3.91 -2.93 -7.25
C GLU A 147 -5.38 -2.79 -7.69
N TRP A 148 -6.09 -3.88 -7.96
CA TRP A 148 -7.37 -3.87 -8.69
C TRP A 148 -8.63 -3.86 -7.81
N GLU A 149 -9.77 -3.54 -8.43
CA GLU A 149 -11.00 -3.06 -7.78
C GLU A 149 -11.54 -4.03 -6.73
N PHE A 150 -11.53 -5.33 -7.04
CA PHE A 150 -12.10 -6.39 -6.22
C PHE A 150 -11.21 -6.75 -5.02
N ALA A 151 -9.88 -6.77 -5.21
CA ALA A 151 -8.95 -7.03 -4.10
C ALA A 151 -9.05 -5.93 -3.04
N LYS A 152 -9.06 -4.67 -3.47
CA LYS A 152 -9.20 -3.51 -2.56
C LYS A 152 -10.57 -3.44 -1.90
N GLY A 153 -11.64 -3.78 -2.62
CA GLY A 153 -13.00 -3.87 -2.06
C GLY A 153 -13.12 -4.95 -1.00
N LEU A 154 -12.55 -6.14 -1.25
CA LEU A 154 -12.54 -7.24 -0.30
C LEU A 154 -11.69 -6.90 0.94
N GLN A 155 -10.56 -6.22 0.76
CA GLN A 155 -9.76 -5.73 1.88
C GLN A 155 -10.56 -4.76 2.76
N LEU A 156 -11.27 -3.81 2.16
CA LEU A 156 -12.08 -2.84 2.90
C LEU A 156 -13.18 -3.55 3.71
N LEU A 157 -13.87 -4.54 3.14
CA LEU A 157 -14.83 -5.36 3.88
C LEU A 157 -14.22 -6.06 5.10
N GLU A 158 -13.05 -6.68 4.92
CA GLU A 158 -12.44 -7.55 5.94
C GLU A 158 -11.79 -6.77 7.08
N GLU A 159 -11.21 -5.61 6.77
CA GLU A 159 -10.50 -4.78 7.75
C GLU A 159 -11.40 -3.68 8.35
N ASP A 160 -12.44 -3.26 7.63
CA ASP A 160 -13.36 -2.21 8.06
C ASP A 160 -14.82 -2.45 7.60
N PRO A 161 -15.51 -3.46 8.18
CA PRO A 161 -16.85 -3.84 7.75
C PRO A 161 -17.90 -2.76 8.00
N GLU A 162 -17.75 -1.92 9.03
CA GLU A 162 -18.68 -0.81 9.28
C GLU A 162 -18.64 0.21 8.14
N LEU A 163 -17.43 0.54 7.68
CA LEU A 163 -17.23 1.48 6.60
C LEU A 163 -17.65 0.89 5.25
N TYR A 164 -17.42 -0.41 5.05
CA TYR A 164 -17.94 -1.14 3.89
C TYR A 164 -19.47 -1.04 3.78
N GLU A 165 -20.18 -1.25 4.90
CA GLU A 165 -21.63 -1.14 4.94
C GLU A 165 -22.10 0.29 4.69
N ARG A 166 -21.37 1.27 5.23
CA ARG A 166 -21.68 2.69 5.05
C ARG A 166 -21.49 3.19 3.62
N MET A 167 -20.55 2.62 2.88
CA MET A 167 -20.28 2.95 1.48
C MET A 167 -21.47 2.59 0.61
N ASP A 168 -21.97 3.51 -0.21
CA ASP A 168 -23.02 3.20 -1.20
C ASP A 168 -22.40 2.81 -2.55
N HIS A 169 -21.29 3.45 -2.93
CA HIS A 169 -20.60 3.16 -4.19
C HIS A 169 -19.08 3.04 -4.00
N TRP A 170 -18.49 2.07 -4.69
CA TRP A 170 -17.05 1.90 -4.83
C TRP A 170 -16.66 2.37 -6.24
N VAL A 171 -16.03 3.53 -6.32
CA VAL A 171 -15.97 4.32 -7.56
C VAL A 171 -14.52 4.53 -8.00
N GLU A 172 -14.23 4.42 -9.28
CA GLU A 172 -12.94 4.83 -9.82
C GLU A 172 -12.78 6.36 -9.78
N ALA A 173 -11.61 6.87 -9.39
CA ALA A 173 -11.38 8.32 -9.35
C ALA A 173 -11.59 9.00 -10.73
N ALA A 174 -11.33 8.27 -11.82
CA ALA A 174 -11.62 8.69 -13.19
C ALA A 174 -13.12 8.94 -13.45
N ASP A 175 -13.99 8.15 -12.80
CA ASP A 175 -15.45 8.28 -12.89
C ASP A 175 -15.97 9.28 -11.86
N TRP A 176 -15.42 9.25 -10.64
CA TRP A 176 -15.82 10.16 -9.57
C TRP A 176 -15.60 11.62 -9.96
N ILE A 177 -14.46 11.97 -10.56
CA ILE A 177 -14.19 13.36 -10.96
C ILE A 177 -15.16 13.82 -12.06
N VAL A 178 -15.55 12.94 -12.98
CA VAL A 178 -16.56 13.21 -14.02
C VAL A 178 -17.95 13.35 -13.39
N TRP A 179 -18.27 12.55 -12.38
CA TRP A 179 -19.49 12.70 -11.60
C TRP A 179 -19.55 14.07 -10.92
N GLN A 180 -18.45 14.53 -10.29
CA GLN A 180 -18.39 15.88 -9.71
C GLN A 180 -18.61 16.99 -10.76
N LEU A 181 -18.14 16.80 -12.00
CA LEU A 181 -18.33 17.77 -13.09
C LEU A 181 -19.77 17.80 -13.63
N THR A 182 -20.48 16.66 -13.60
CA THR A 182 -21.76 16.48 -14.34
C THR A 182 -22.98 16.28 -13.44
N GLY A 183 -22.79 15.93 -12.18
CA GLY A 183 -23.85 15.47 -11.28
C GLY A 183 -24.42 14.09 -11.63
N ARG A 184 -23.86 13.38 -12.63
CA ARG A 184 -24.28 12.06 -13.05
C ARG A 184 -23.15 11.05 -12.89
N TYR A 185 -23.43 9.95 -12.19
CA TYR A 185 -22.49 8.83 -12.12
C TYR A 185 -22.59 8.01 -13.41
N VAL A 186 -21.48 7.85 -14.11
CA VAL A 186 -21.31 6.93 -15.25
C VAL A 186 -19.94 6.31 -15.10
N ARG A 187 -19.85 4.98 -15.21
CA ARG A 187 -18.57 4.26 -15.14
C ARG A 187 -17.97 4.13 -16.53
N ASN A 188 -16.67 4.34 -16.68
CA ASN A 188 -16.03 4.20 -17.97
C ASN A 188 -15.71 2.73 -18.31
N ALA A 189 -15.88 2.36 -19.58
CA ALA A 189 -15.62 1.00 -20.06
C ALA A 189 -14.16 0.54 -19.85
N CYS A 190 -13.20 1.47 -19.83
CA CYS A 190 -11.79 1.15 -19.64
C CYS A 190 -11.53 0.56 -18.25
N THR A 191 -11.77 1.30 -17.17
CA THR A 191 -11.48 0.83 -15.81
C THR A 191 -12.40 -0.32 -15.39
N ALA A 192 -13.69 -0.26 -15.76
CA ALA A 192 -14.64 -1.35 -15.50
C ALA A 192 -14.16 -2.68 -16.09
N GLY A 193 -13.63 -2.66 -17.32
CA GLY A 193 -13.02 -3.83 -17.94
C GLY A 193 -11.68 -4.20 -17.31
N TYR A 194 -10.66 -3.36 -17.46
CA TYR A 194 -9.28 -3.75 -17.13
C TYR A 194 -9.03 -3.98 -15.64
N LYS A 195 -9.78 -3.29 -14.76
CA LYS A 195 -9.54 -3.28 -13.32
C LYS A 195 -10.75 -3.77 -12.51
N GLY A 196 -11.95 -3.75 -13.12
CA GLY A 196 -13.21 -4.17 -12.51
C GLY A 196 -13.74 -5.54 -12.93
N ILE A 197 -12.96 -6.33 -13.68
CA ILE A 197 -13.34 -7.70 -14.08
C ILE A 197 -14.65 -7.74 -14.90
N LEU A 198 -15.06 -6.64 -15.53
CA LEU A 198 -16.24 -6.64 -16.40
C LEU A 198 -15.86 -7.23 -17.77
N GLN A 199 -16.38 -8.42 -18.07
CA GLN A 199 -16.16 -9.10 -19.34
C GLN A 199 -17.50 -9.51 -19.94
N ASP A 200 -17.67 -9.26 -21.23
CA ASP A 200 -18.87 -9.66 -21.99
C ASP A 200 -20.20 -9.15 -21.34
N GLY A 201 -20.13 -8.04 -20.60
CA GLY A 201 -21.26 -7.42 -19.89
C GLY A 201 -21.54 -7.99 -18.49
N GLU A 202 -20.72 -8.91 -17.99
CA GLU A 202 -20.91 -9.59 -16.72
C GLU A 202 -19.71 -9.39 -15.77
N TYR A 203 -20.00 -9.25 -14.48
CA TYR A 203 -19.02 -9.28 -13.39
C TYR A 203 -18.88 -10.73 -12.85
N PRO A 204 -17.85 -11.02 -12.04
CA PRO A 204 -17.80 -12.28 -11.29
C PRO A 204 -19.11 -12.54 -10.52
N SER A 205 -19.58 -13.78 -10.57
CA SER A 205 -20.90 -14.16 -10.03
C SER A 205 -21.02 -13.97 -8.52
N GLU A 206 -22.25 -13.79 -8.01
CA GLU A 206 -22.50 -13.71 -6.57
C GLU A 206 -22.01 -14.96 -5.82
N ASP A 207 -22.06 -16.14 -6.47
CA ASP A 207 -21.53 -17.39 -5.92
C ASP A 207 -20.00 -17.37 -5.81
N PHE A 208 -19.31 -16.86 -6.84
CA PHE A 208 -17.86 -16.68 -6.80
C PHE A 208 -17.43 -15.72 -5.68
N LEU A 209 -18.08 -14.55 -5.62
CA LEU A 209 -17.77 -13.54 -4.60
C LEU A 209 -18.13 -14.02 -3.20
N GLY A 210 -19.26 -14.73 -3.04
CA GLY A 210 -19.70 -15.30 -1.77
C GLY A 210 -18.78 -16.40 -1.24
N ALA A 211 -18.12 -17.14 -2.14
CA ALA A 211 -17.11 -18.13 -1.77
C ALA A 211 -15.80 -17.50 -1.27
N LEU A 212 -15.49 -16.25 -1.66
CA LEU A 212 -14.39 -15.49 -1.06
C LEU A 212 -14.76 -15.00 0.34
N ASN A 213 -15.95 -14.40 0.48
CA ASN A 213 -16.53 -13.95 1.73
C ASN A 213 -18.06 -13.80 1.54
N PRO A 214 -18.92 -14.42 2.38
CA PRO A 214 -20.37 -14.34 2.22
C PRO A 214 -20.93 -12.90 2.18
N ALA A 215 -20.35 -11.97 2.95
CA ALA A 215 -20.74 -10.55 2.96
C ALA A 215 -20.27 -9.79 1.70
N PHE A 216 -19.38 -10.38 0.90
CA PHE A 216 -18.91 -9.83 -0.37
C PHE A 216 -19.71 -10.34 -1.58
N SER A 217 -20.60 -11.33 -1.38
CA SER A 217 -21.38 -11.96 -2.47
C SER A 217 -22.07 -10.96 -3.39
N ARG A 218 -22.60 -9.88 -2.84
CA ARG A 218 -23.32 -8.84 -3.57
C ARG A 218 -22.50 -7.60 -3.92
N PHE A 219 -21.18 -7.60 -3.68
CA PHE A 219 -20.32 -6.43 -3.90
C PHE A 219 -20.47 -5.83 -5.30
N ALA A 220 -20.40 -6.68 -6.33
CA ALA A 220 -20.54 -6.25 -7.72
C ALA A 220 -21.90 -5.59 -7.97
N LEU A 221 -22.99 -6.15 -7.45
CA LEU A 221 -24.35 -5.66 -7.68
C LEU A 221 -24.69 -4.41 -6.86
N ASP A 222 -24.31 -4.41 -5.59
CA ASP A 222 -24.76 -3.39 -4.63
C ASP A 222 -23.85 -2.15 -4.60
N LYS A 223 -22.55 -2.30 -4.87
CA LYS A 223 -21.55 -1.22 -4.71
C LYS A 223 -20.90 -0.76 -6.01
N VAL A 224 -20.88 -1.59 -7.06
CA VAL A 224 -20.04 -1.41 -8.24
C VAL A 224 -20.85 -1.24 -9.53
N THR A 225 -21.93 -2.01 -9.71
CA THR A 225 -22.72 -2.02 -10.96
C THR A 225 -23.37 -0.67 -11.20
N HIS A 226 -23.09 -0.09 -12.37
CA HIS A 226 -23.65 1.17 -12.82
C HIS A 226 -23.67 1.23 -14.35
N GLU A 227 -24.28 2.28 -14.91
CA GLU A 227 -24.25 2.53 -16.35
C GLU A 227 -22.80 2.63 -16.86
N ILE A 228 -22.48 1.86 -17.90
CA ILE A 228 -21.17 1.87 -18.55
C ILE A 228 -21.17 2.84 -19.74
N GLY A 229 -20.39 3.90 -19.63
CA GLY A 229 -20.10 4.84 -20.69
C GLY A 229 -18.96 4.38 -21.59
N GLN A 230 -19.16 4.47 -22.91
CA GLN A 230 -18.11 4.23 -23.90
C GLN A 230 -17.15 5.41 -23.98
N LEU A 231 -15.87 5.13 -24.26
CA LEU A 231 -14.83 6.15 -24.36
C LEU A 231 -15.12 7.10 -25.52
N GLY A 232 -15.21 8.40 -25.22
CA GLY A 232 -15.50 9.47 -26.18
C GLY A 232 -16.98 9.85 -26.22
N ALA A 233 -17.86 9.08 -25.57
CA ALA A 233 -19.23 9.48 -25.34
C ALA A 233 -19.33 10.63 -24.33
N SER A 234 -20.45 11.34 -24.35
CA SER A 234 -20.78 12.33 -23.32
C SER A 234 -21.26 11.62 -22.05
N ALA A 235 -20.64 11.95 -20.91
CA ALA A 235 -21.12 11.59 -19.59
C ALA A 235 -22.24 12.54 -19.12
N GLY A 236 -22.39 13.70 -19.77
CA GLY A 236 -23.33 14.74 -19.41
C GLY A 236 -22.77 16.13 -19.72
N THR A 237 -23.36 17.14 -19.08
CA THR A 237 -22.94 18.53 -19.23
C THR A 237 -22.36 19.07 -17.94
N LEU A 238 -21.41 20.01 -18.05
CA LEU A 238 -20.82 20.70 -16.91
C LEU A 238 -21.91 21.41 -16.09
N THR A 239 -21.98 21.12 -14.79
CA THR A 239 -22.95 21.74 -13.87
C THR A 239 -22.60 23.20 -13.60
N ALA A 240 -23.58 23.96 -13.11
CA ALA A 240 -23.36 25.33 -12.64
C ALA A 240 -22.25 25.41 -11.56
N GLU A 241 -22.21 24.44 -10.64
CA GLU A 241 -21.19 24.39 -9.60
C GLU A 241 -19.79 24.15 -10.20
N ALA A 242 -19.64 23.16 -11.06
CA ALA A 242 -18.38 22.86 -11.72
C ALA A 242 -17.90 24.00 -12.65
N ALA A 243 -18.84 24.76 -13.23
CA ALA A 243 -18.53 25.98 -13.97
C ALA A 243 -17.90 27.06 -13.06
N THR A 244 -18.36 27.21 -11.81
CA THR A 244 -17.73 28.14 -10.84
C THR A 244 -16.30 27.73 -10.46
N TRP A 245 -16.00 26.43 -10.44
CA TRP A 245 -14.66 25.92 -10.14
C TRP A 245 -13.71 26.17 -11.30
N THR A 246 -14.13 25.79 -12.50
CA THR A 246 -13.26 25.72 -13.68
C THR A 246 -13.13 27.04 -14.43
N GLY A 247 -14.08 27.96 -14.25
CA GLY A 247 -14.21 29.18 -15.07
C GLY A 247 -14.70 28.90 -16.50
N LEU A 248 -15.21 27.70 -16.76
CA LEU A 248 -15.79 27.31 -18.04
C LEU A 248 -17.31 27.58 -18.07
N PRO A 249 -17.94 27.71 -19.25
CA PRO A 249 -19.38 27.88 -19.34
C PRO A 249 -20.13 26.64 -18.83
N GLU A 250 -21.19 26.86 -18.05
CA GLU A 250 -22.17 25.81 -17.75
C GLU A 250 -22.74 25.20 -19.04
N GLY A 251 -23.00 23.89 -19.04
CA GLY A 251 -23.66 23.22 -20.16
C GLY A 251 -22.73 22.68 -21.25
N ILE A 252 -21.42 22.95 -21.20
CA ILE A 252 -20.46 22.32 -22.12
C ILE A 252 -20.38 20.81 -21.88
N GLN A 253 -19.99 20.04 -22.90
CA GLN A 253 -19.97 18.58 -22.79
C GLN A 253 -18.82 18.09 -21.90
N VAL A 254 -19.08 17.05 -21.11
CA VAL A 254 -18.06 16.35 -20.32
C VAL A 254 -17.93 14.94 -20.89
N ALA A 255 -16.72 14.55 -21.31
CA ALA A 255 -16.48 13.19 -21.78
C ALA A 255 -16.50 12.19 -20.61
N VAL A 256 -16.89 10.95 -20.91
CA VAL A 256 -16.67 9.80 -20.00
C VAL A 256 -15.20 9.72 -19.60
N GLY A 257 -14.94 9.40 -18.34
CA GLY A 257 -13.59 9.30 -17.77
C GLY A 257 -12.72 8.28 -18.50
N ASN A 258 -11.41 8.41 -18.37
CA ASN A 258 -10.46 7.50 -19.02
C ASN A 258 -9.21 7.29 -18.15
N VAL A 259 -8.39 6.31 -18.51
CA VAL A 259 -7.09 6.03 -17.91
C VAL A 259 -6.00 6.74 -18.70
N ASP A 260 -5.02 7.31 -17.99
CA ASP A 260 -3.86 8.04 -18.54
C ASP A 260 -3.13 7.32 -19.69
N ALA A 261 -2.82 6.03 -19.54
CA ALA A 261 -2.15 5.23 -20.55
C ALA A 261 -3.02 5.02 -21.81
N HIS A 262 -4.30 4.70 -21.61
CA HIS A 262 -5.23 4.31 -22.67
C HIS A 262 -5.67 5.52 -23.50
N VAL A 263 -5.93 6.65 -22.82
CA VAL A 263 -6.33 7.90 -23.48
C VAL A 263 -5.23 8.48 -24.38
N THR A 264 -3.96 8.12 -24.13
CA THR A 264 -2.80 8.59 -24.92
C THR A 264 -2.81 8.05 -26.35
N VAL A 265 -3.45 6.91 -26.61
CA VAL A 265 -3.47 6.23 -27.91
C VAL A 265 -3.95 7.13 -29.08
N PRO A 266 -5.11 7.82 -28.99
CA PRO A 266 -5.52 8.76 -30.04
C PRO A 266 -4.63 9.99 -30.16
N ALA A 267 -4.02 10.48 -29.07
CA ALA A 267 -3.06 11.58 -29.13
C ALA A 267 -1.81 11.20 -29.94
N ALA A 268 -1.44 9.92 -29.90
CA ALA A 268 -0.35 9.33 -30.66
C ALA A 268 -0.75 8.83 -32.06
N GLN A 269 -1.99 9.07 -32.53
CA GLN A 269 -2.51 8.56 -33.81
C GLN A 269 -2.40 7.02 -33.96
N ALA A 270 -2.52 6.27 -32.85
CA ALA A 270 -2.31 4.82 -32.78
C ALA A 270 -3.64 4.04 -32.65
N VAL A 271 -4.68 4.49 -33.33
CA VAL A 271 -6.06 3.98 -33.19
C VAL A 271 -6.38 2.76 -34.08
N ASN A 272 -5.40 2.25 -34.84
CA ASN A 272 -5.57 1.07 -35.69
C ASN A 272 -5.03 -0.21 -35.02
N PRO A 273 -5.56 -1.39 -35.41
CA PRO A 273 -4.96 -2.66 -35.02
C PRO A 273 -3.47 -2.75 -35.31
N GLY A 274 -2.71 -3.32 -34.37
CA GLY A 274 -1.28 -3.55 -34.52
C GLY A 274 -0.37 -2.32 -34.29
N GLN A 275 -0.93 -1.18 -33.87
CA GLN A 275 -0.17 -0.01 -33.44
C GLN A 275 -0.01 -0.03 -31.90
N MET A 276 1.10 -0.58 -31.41
CA MET A 276 1.36 -0.66 -29.98
C MET A 276 1.95 0.65 -29.47
N VAL A 277 1.31 1.24 -28.46
CA VAL A 277 1.82 2.42 -27.76
C VAL A 277 2.45 1.98 -26.46
N ALA A 278 3.74 2.28 -26.29
CA ALA A 278 4.47 2.12 -25.04
C ALA A 278 4.59 3.46 -24.32
N ILE A 279 3.88 3.61 -23.20
CA ILE A 279 3.96 4.78 -22.33
C ILE A 279 5.10 4.52 -21.34
N MET A 280 6.27 5.03 -21.67
CA MET A 280 7.55 4.74 -20.99
C MET A 280 7.88 5.79 -19.92
N GLY A 281 7.93 5.35 -18.66
CA GLY A 281 8.26 6.17 -17.48
C GLY A 281 8.98 5.36 -16.41
N THR A 282 8.54 5.48 -15.15
CA THR A 282 9.04 4.66 -14.02
C THR A 282 8.86 3.17 -14.31
N SER A 283 7.67 2.80 -14.79
CA SER A 283 7.31 1.55 -15.44
C SER A 283 6.95 1.79 -16.92
N THR A 284 6.59 0.75 -17.66
CA THR A 284 6.05 0.92 -19.03
C THR A 284 4.72 0.21 -19.17
N CYS A 285 3.70 0.93 -19.63
CA CYS A 285 2.41 0.38 -20.04
C CYS A 285 2.39 0.24 -21.57
N HIS A 286 2.09 -0.96 -22.06
CA HIS A 286 1.94 -1.26 -23.48
C HIS A 286 0.46 -1.44 -23.76
N VAL A 287 -0.09 -0.56 -24.61
CA VAL A 287 -1.50 -0.62 -25.00
C VAL A 287 -1.64 -0.72 -26.50
N MET A 288 -2.59 -1.51 -26.97
CA MET A 288 -2.78 -1.73 -28.41
C MET A 288 -4.24 -2.08 -28.71
N ASN A 289 -4.77 -1.55 -29.81
CA ASN A 289 -6.06 -2.00 -30.35
C ASN A 289 -5.89 -3.25 -31.22
N SER A 290 -6.94 -4.07 -31.31
CA SER A 290 -7.01 -5.23 -32.18
C SER A 290 -8.45 -5.50 -32.62
N ASP A 291 -8.64 -6.00 -33.84
CA ASP A 291 -9.90 -6.55 -34.34
C ASP A 291 -10.06 -8.05 -34.02
N ARG A 292 -9.09 -8.63 -33.33
CA ARG A 292 -9.04 -10.03 -32.91
C ARG A 292 -8.95 -10.15 -31.40
N LEU A 293 -9.78 -11.04 -30.86
CA LEU A 293 -9.69 -11.52 -29.50
C LEU A 293 -8.83 -12.79 -29.45
N ALA A 294 -7.83 -12.75 -28.59
CA ALA A 294 -6.89 -13.82 -28.28
C ALA A 294 -6.37 -13.65 -26.85
N VAL A 295 -5.96 -14.76 -26.23
CA VAL A 295 -5.26 -14.75 -24.95
C VAL A 295 -3.77 -14.57 -25.20
N VAL A 296 -3.21 -13.47 -24.70
CA VAL A 296 -1.77 -13.19 -24.76
C VAL A 296 -1.16 -13.53 -23.39
N PRO A 297 -0.10 -14.36 -23.32
CA PRO A 297 0.54 -14.70 -22.05
C PRO A 297 0.93 -13.47 -21.24
N GLY A 298 0.44 -13.42 -19.99
CA GLY A 298 0.70 -12.34 -19.05
C GLY A 298 0.25 -10.95 -19.49
N MET A 299 -0.72 -10.83 -20.39
CA MET A 299 -1.40 -9.56 -20.62
C MET A 299 -2.10 -9.10 -19.34
N CYS A 300 -2.09 -7.80 -19.08
CA CYS A 300 -2.83 -7.23 -17.95
C CYS A 300 -4.33 -7.29 -18.20
N GLY A 301 -4.77 -7.21 -19.46
CA GLY A 301 -6.18 -7.31 -19.78
C GLY A 301 -6.45 -7.23 -21.28
N VAL A 302 -7.61 -7.75 -21.68
CA VAL A 302 -8.24 -7.45 -22.97
C VAL A 302 -9.70 -7.05 -22.75
N VAL A 303 -10.11 -5.91 -23.29
CA VAL A 303 -11.41 -5.30 -23.04
C VAL A 303 -12.02 -4.79 -24.35
N ASP A 304 -13.26 -5.18 -24.65
CA ASP A 304 -14.01 -4.65 -25.78
C ASP A 304 -14.32 -3.16 -25.56
N GLY A 305 -13.88 -2.31 -26.49
CA GLY A 305 -14.01 -0.87 -26.37
C GLY A 305 -13.11 -0.24 -25.28
N GLY A 306 -12.15 -0.99 -24.73
CA GLY A 306 -11.31 -0.54 -23.63
C GLY A 306 -10.31 0.58 -23.99
N ILE A 307 -10.10 0.85 -25.28
CA ILE A 307 -9.26 1.97 -25.77
C ILE A 307 -10.02 2.74 -26.85
N VAL A 308 -10.45 2.05 -27.91
CA VAL A 308 -11.28 2.59 -28.98
C VAL A 308 -12.53 1.72 -29.10
N SER A 309 -13.70 2.35 -29.06
CA SER A 309 -14.98 1.63 -29.19
C SER A 309 -15.02 0.81 -30.49
N GLY A 310 -15.49 -0.44 -30.40
CA GLY A 310 -15.57 -1.38 -31.51
C GLY A 310 -14.29 -2.17 -31.81
N LEU A 311 -13.24 -2.02 -31.00
CA LEU A 311 -12.01 -2.83 -31.05
C LEU A 311 -11.69 -3.39 -29.66
N TYR A 312 -10.99 -4.52 -29.62
CA TYR A 312 -10.41 -5.04 -28.39
C TYR A 312 -9.19 -4.22 -28.03
N GLY A 313 -9.22 -3.57 -26.88
CA GLY A 313 -8.06 -2.95 -26.27
C GLY A 313 -7.27 -4.00 -25.48
N TYR A 314 -5.97 -4.06 -25.72
CA TYR A 314 -5.04 -4.89 -24.98
C TYR A 314 -4.15 -4.03 -24.10
N GLU A 315 -3.88 -4.49 -22.88
CA GLU A 315 -2.91 -3.91 -21.95
C GLU A 315 -1.88 -4.97 -21.57
N ALA A 316 -0.60 -4.59 -21.57
CA ALA A 316 0.51 -5.34 -21.00
C ALA A 316 1.45 -4.36 -20.29
N GLY A 317 2.40 -4.85 -19.47
CA GLY A 317 3.28 -3.94 -18.75
C GLY A 317 4.62 -4.52 -18.32
N GLN A 318 5.59 -3.62 -18.18
CA GLN A 318 6.87 -3.89 -17.52
C GLN A 318 6.87 -3.18 -16.17
N SER A 319 7.09 -3.95 -15.09
CA SER A 319 6.96 -3.49 -13.71
C SER A 319 7.93 -2.36 -13.33
N GLY A 320 9.10 -2.31 -13.95
CA GLY A 320 10.07 -1.23 -13.75
C GLY A 320 10.93 -1.05 -15.00
N VAL A 321 11.13 0.21 -15.40
CA VAL A 321 12.04 0.60 -16.49
C VAL A 321 12.86 1.80 -16.01
N GLY A 322 12.24 2.98 -15.92
CA GLY A 322 12.87 4.16 -15.32
C GLY A 322 13.30 3.94 -13.87
N ASP A 323 12.52 3.18 -13.09
CA ASP A 323 12.88 2.85 -11.70
C ASP A 323 14.12 1.98 -11.60
N ILE A 324 14.38 1.11 -12.57
CA ILE A 324 15.61 0.30 -12.62
C ILE A 324 16.81 1.23 -12.85
N PHE A 325 16.67 2.19 -13.77
CA PHE A 325 17.74 3.15 -14.04
C PHE A 325 17.99 4.04 -12.83
N ALA A 326 16.93 4.54 -12.19
CA ALA A 326 17.03 5.37 -11.00
C ALA A 326 17.63 4.58 -9.83
N TRP A 327 17.19 3.34 -9.60
CA TRP A 327 17.77 2.45 -8.60
C TRP A 327 19.28 2.27 -8.82
N TYR A 328 19.70 2.02 -10.05
CA TYR A 328 21.11 1.82 -10.36
C TYR A 328 21.92 3.09 -10.06
N VAL A 329 21.46 4.25 -10.52
CA VAL A 329 22.12 5.53 -10.27
C VAL A 329 22.19 5.86 -8.77
N ASN A 330 21.11 5.62 -8.03
CA ASN A 330 21.04 5.98 -6.62
C ASN A 330 21.85 5.04 -5.72
N ASN A 331 22.07 3.79 -6.13
CA ASN A 331 22.61 2.76 -5.23
C ASN A 331 23.94 2.16 -5.68
N GLN A 332 24.25 2.18 -6.98
CA GLN A 332 25.37 1.41 -7.54
C GLN A 332 26.46 2.27 -8.19
N VAL A 333 26.16 3.53 -8.51
CA VAL A 333 27.09 4.41 -9.22
C VAL A 333 28.06 5.09 -8.25
N PRO A 334 29.39 4.96 -8.43
CA PRO A 334 30.36 5.59 -7.54
C PRO A 334 30.30 7.12 -7.58
N ALA A 335 30.58 7.77 -6.43
CA ALA A 335 30.53 9.23 -6.28
C ALA A 335 31.30 10.02 -7.35
N ARG A 336 32.45 9.49 -7.81
CA ARG A 336 33.25 10.14 -8.88
C ARG A 336 32.45 10.40 -10.16
N TYR A 337 31.55 9.50 -10.56
CA TYR A 337 30.73 9.67 -11.77
C TYR A 337 29.70 10.79 -11.59
N VAL A 338 29.21 10.98 -10.36
CA VAL A 338 28.29 12.07 -10.01
C VAL A 338 29.02 13.41 -10.05
N GLU A 339 30.26 13.45 -9.57
CA GLU A 339 31.14 14.62 -9.63
C GLU A 339 31.52 14.97 -11.08
N ASP A 340 31.89 13.97 -11.88
CA ASP A 340 32.22 14.14 -13.30
C ASP A 340 31.01 14.64 -14.10
N ALA A 341 29.83 14.04 -13.89
CA ALA A 341 28.58 14.48 -14.51
C ALA A 341 28.27 15.95 -14.17
N ARG A 342 28.41 16.32 -12.88
CA ARG A 342 28.22 17.70 -12.41
C ARG A 342 29.23 18.66 -13.04
N ALA A 343 30.50 18.28 -13.15
CA ALA A 343 31.54 19.11 -13.77
C ALA A 343 31.26 19.36 -15.27
N LEU A 344 30.60 18.41 -15.94
CA LEU A 344 30.19 18.51 -17.34
C LEU A 344 28.81 19.16 -17.54
N GLY A 345 28.11 19.51 -16.46
CA GLY A 345 26.76 20.08 -16.53
C GLY A 345 25.70 19.10 -17.06
N ARG A 346 25.90 17.79 -16.83
CA ARG A 346 25.02 16.71 -17.30
C ARG A 346 24.35 16.01 -16.12
N SER A 347 23.22 15.37 -16.36
CA SER A 347 22.68 14.37 -15.42
C SER A 347 23.59 13.13 -15.37
N VAL A 348 23.49 12.36 -14.27
CA VAL A 348 24.26 11.11 -14.13
C VAL A 348 23.86 10.09 -15.21
N HIS A 349 22.57 10.03 -15.55
CA HIS A 349 22.06 9.18 -16.63
C HIS A 349 22.71 9.51 -17.98
N GLU A 350 22.71 10.80 -18.36
CA GLU A 350 23.36 11.25 -19.61
C GLU A 350 24.86 10.96 -19.58
N HIS A 351 25.53 11.18 -18.45
CA HIS A 351 26.95 10.91 -18.33
C HIS A 351 27.28 9.43 -18.56
N LEU A 352 26.55 8.51 -17.92
CA LEU A 352 26.74 7.07 -18.11
C LEU A 352 26.46 6.63 -19.55
N THR A 353 25.38 7.13 -20.17
CA THR A 353 25.09 6.85 -21.59
C THR A 353 26.21 7.34 -22.50
N GLU A 354 26.73 8.55 -22.27
CA GLU A 354 27.81 9.13 -23.09
C GLU A 354 29.12 8.35 -23.01
N LEU A 355 29.41 7.68 -21.89
CA LEU A 355 30.61 6.85 -21.73
C LEU A 355 30.54 5.53 -22.49
N VAL A 356 29.34 5.05 -22.83
CA VAL A 356 29.13 3.68 -23.34
C VAL A 356 28.45 3.63 -24.71
N LYS A 357 27.88 4.74 -25.20
CA LYS A 357 27.10 4.78 -26.46
C LYS A 357 27.88 4.32 -27.69
N ASP A 358 29.18 4.56 -27.73
CA ASP A 358 30.05 4.23 -28.88
C ASP A 358 30.66 2.82 -28.77
N GLN A 359 30.43 2.11 -27.66
CA GLN A 359 30.87 0.71 -27.52
C GLN A 359 30.06 -0.17 -28.50
N PRO A 360 30.67 -1.18 -29.16
CA PRO A 360 29.94 -2.14 -29.98
C PRO A 360 28.88 -2.89 -29.16
N VAL A 361 27.78 -3.29 -29.80
CA VAL A 361 26.77 -4.19 -29.20
C VAL A 361 27.45 -5.47 -28.71
N GLY A 362 27.16 -5.88 -27.46
CA GLY A 362 27.79 -7.02 -26.81
C GLY A 362 29.23 -6.77 -26.31
N GLY A 363 29.82 -5.59 -26.58
CA GLY A 363 31.21 -5.28 -26.22
C GLY A 363 31.48 -5.22 -24.72
N HIS A 364 30.45 -5.08 -23.88
CA HIS A 364 30.57 -5.19 -22.42
C HIS A 364 30.52 -6.64 -21.91
N GLY A 365 30.04 -7.59 -22.70
CA GLY A 365 29.94 -9.01 -22.33
C GLY A 365 28.95 -9.30 -21.18
N LEU A 366 27.91 -8.49 -21.04
CA LEU A 366 26.91 -8.63 -19.96
C LEU A 366 25.52 -8.92 -20.52
N VAL A 367 24.70 -9.64 -19.76
CA VAL A 367 23.25 -9.74 -19.97
C VAL A 367 22.58 -9.47 -18.62
N SER A 368 21.41 -8.82 -18.63
CA SER A 368 20.66 -8.53 -17.42
C SER A 368 19.19 -8.93 -17.58
N LEU A 369 18.54 -9.30 -16.47
CA LEU A 369 17.08 -9.46 -16.38
C LEU A 369 16.45 -8.24 -15.72
N ASP A 370 15.42 -7.67 -16.33
CA ASP A 370 14.76 -6.42 -15.97
C ASP A 370 13.72 -6.56 -14.84
N TRP A 371 13.91 -7.53 -13.93
CA TRP A 371 12.90 -7.92 -12.94
C TRP A 371 13.14 -7.37 -11.53
N HIS A 372 13.75 -6.19 -11.41
CA HIS A 372 14.06 -5.59 -10.09
C HIS A 372 12.79 -5.36 -9.24
N SER A 373 11.64 -5.19 -9.89
CA SER A 373 10.30 -5.07 -9.28
C SER A 373 9.38 -6.24 -9.68
N GLY A 374 9.95 -7.44 -9.89
CA GLY A 374 9.22 -8.59 -10.45
C GLY A 374 8.94 -8.46 -11.95
N ASN A 375 8.14 -9.38 -12.50
CA ASN A 375 7.72 -9.37 -13.90
C ASN A 375 6.19 -9.36 -14.00
N ARG A 376 5.61 -8.37 -14.69
CA ARG A 376 4.18 -8.31 -14.97
C ARG A 376 3.84 -9.08 -16.24
N SER A 377 4.29 -8.60 -17.39
CA SER A 377 4.18 -9.32 -18.66
C SER A 377 5.55 -9.87 -19.07
N VAL A 378 5.69 -11.13 -19.46
CA VAL A 378 4.66 -12.14 -19.76
C VAL A 378 4.50 -13.23 -18.68
N LEU A 379 5.29 -13.15 -17.60
CA LEU A 379 5.39 -14.22 -16.60
C LEU A 379 4.41 -14.09 -15.43
N VAL A 380 3.95 -12.86 -15.14
CA VAL A 380 2.97 -12.58 -14.09
C VAL A 380 3.44 -13.05 -12.70
N ASP A 381 4.68 -12.71 -12.37
CA ASP A 381 5.36 -13.18 -11.16
C ASP A 381 6.10 -12.02 -10.47
N HIS A 382 5.52 -11.57 -9.35
CA HIS A 382 6.08 -10.51 -8.53
C HIS A 382 7.24 -10.98 -7.65
N GLU A 383 7.50 -12.29 -7.56
CA GLU A 383 8.57 -12.88 -6.75
C GLU A 383 9.91 -13.00 -7.50
N LEU A 384 9.93 -12.69 -8.80
CA LEU A 384 11.15 -12.58 -9.59
C LEU A 384 12.02 -11.37 -9.18
N SER A 385 13.32 -11.42 -9.51
CA SER A 385 14.31 -10.42 -9.11
C SER A 385 15.33 -10.14 -10.22
N GLY A 386 15.96 -8.96 -10.21
CA GLY A 386 16.97 -8.56 -11.19
C GLY A 386 18.22 -9.45 -11.16
N LEU A 387 18.87 -9.61 -12.31
CA LEU A 387 20.10 -10.39 -12.49
C LEU A 387 21.05 -9.61 -13.39
N VAL A 388 22.35 -9.61 -13.10
CA VAL A 388 23.41 -9.20 -14.04
C VAL A 388 24.42 -10.34 -14.14
N ILE A 389 24.64 -10.88 -15.34
CA ILE A 389 25.60 -11.95 -15.61
C ILE A 389 26.73 -11.46 -16.52
N GLY A 390 27.91 -12.07 -16.41
CA GLY A 390 29.09 -11.75 -17.24
C GLY A 390 30.10 -10.79 -16.60
N THR A 391 29.94 -10.45 -15.32
CA THR A 391 30.85 -9.51 -14.63
C THR A 391 32.28 -10.04 -14.54
N THR A 392 33.24 -9.13 -14.68
CA THR A 392 34.67 -9.39 -14.56
C THR A 392 35.30 -8.36 -13.63
N LEU A 393 36.57 -8.55 -13.24
CA LEU A 393 37.32 -7.57 -12.45
C LEU A 393 37.49 -6.20 -13.14
N THR A 394 37.21 -6.12 -14.44
CA THR A 394 37.33 -4.90 -15.26
C THR A 394 35.99 -4.29 -15.66
N THR A 395 34.86 -4.89 -15.27
CA THR A 395 33.52 -4.36 -15.59
C THR A 395 33.34 -2.97 -14.98
N ARG A 396 32.87 -2.02 -15.79
CA ARG A 396 32.68 -0.62 -15.38
C ARG A 396 31.19 -0.29 -15.13
N PRO A 397 30.88 0.71 -14.28
CA PRO A 397 29.50 1.12 -14.02
C PRO A 397 28.65 1.44 -15.26
N GLU A 398 29.23 2.14 -16.25
CA GLU A 398 28.53 2.49 -17.48
C GLU A 398 28.17 1.25 -18.34
N GLU A 399 28.93 0.16 -18.23
CA GLU A 399 28.67 -1.10 -18.94
C GLU A 399 27.48 -1.84 -18.33
N ILE A 400 27.38 -1.87 -16.99
CA ILE A 400 26.20 -2.42 -16.30
C ILE A 400 24.97 -1.56 -16.60
N TYR A 401 25.12 -0.23 -16.60
CA TYR A 401 24.03 0.68 -16.96
C TYR A 401 23.50 0.40 -18.36
N ARG A 402 24.38 0.20 -19.35
CA ARG A 402 23.99 -0.22 -20.70
C ARG A 402 23.25 -1.55 -20.72
N ALA A 403 23.75 -2.56 -20.03
CA ALA A 403 23.09 -3.87 -19.96
C ALA A 403 21.68 -3.77 -19.34
N LEU A 404 21.45 -2.85 -18.40
CA LEU A 404 20.12 -2.58 -17.85
C LEU A 404 19.20 -1.89 -18.87
N LEU A 405 19.70 -0.94 -19.68
CA LEU A 405 18.93 -0.33 -20.78
C LEU A 405 18.53 -1.37 -21.83
N GLU A 406 19.45 -2.27 -22.17
CA GLU A 406 19.20 -3.36 -23.12
C GLU A 406 18.22 -4.39 -22.55
N ALA A 407 18.32 -4.73 -21.26
CA ALA A 407 17.40 -5.65 -20.59
C ALA A 407 15.94 -5.17 -20.66
N THR A 408 15.67 -3.86 -20.48
CA THR A 408 14.30 -3.36 -20.59
C THR A 408 13.78 -3.44 -22.02
N ALA A 409 14.65 -3.25 -23.03
CA ALA A 409 14.28 -3.44 -24.43
C ALA A 409 14.04 -4.92 -24.77
N PHE A 410 14.82 -5.85 -24.21
CA PHE A 410 14.58 -7.29 -24.34
C PHE A 410 13.26 -7.69 -23.68
N GLY A 411 12.94 -7.17 -22.49
CA GLY A 411 11.63 -7.37 -21.86
C GLY A 411 10.48 -6.89 -22.75
N THR A 412 10.63 -5.73 -23.39
CA THR A 412 9.66 -5.24 -24.39
C THR A 412 9.57 -6.18 -25.60
N ARG A 413 10.70 -6.70 -26.11
CA ARG A 413 10.71 -7.66 -27.22
C ARG A 413 9.96 -8.94 -26.87
N THR A 414 10.15 -9.47 -25.66
CA THR A 414 9.40 -10.63 -25.17
C THR A 414 7.89 -10.38 -25.19
N ILE A 415 7.44 -9.19 -24.81
CA ILE A 415 6.02 -8.80 -24.90
C ILE A 415 5.57 -8.78 -26.36
N VAL A 416 6.29 -8.08 -27.23
CA VAL A 416 5.96 -7.99 -28.67
C VAL A 416 5.89 -9.36 -29.34
N GLU A 417 6.86 -10.25 -29.06
CA GLU A 417 6.88 -11.61 -29.58
C GLU A 417 5.71 -12.46 -29.05
N ALA A 418 5.30 -12.27 -27.79
CA ALA A 418 4.12 -12.94 -27.24
C ALA A 418 2.82 -12.50 -27.94
N PHE A 419 2.64 -11.19 -28.20
CA PHE A 419 1.51 -10.69 -28.97
C PHE A 419 1.48 -11.26 -30.39
N ASN A 420 2.64 -11.25 -31.08
CA ASN A 420 2.79 -11.81 -32.41
C ASN A 420 2.45 -13.31 -32.45
N ALA A 421 2.95 -14.08 -31.49
CA ALA A 421 2.71 -15.52 -31.39
C ALA A 421 1.23 -15.86 -31.09
N SER A 422 0.53 -15.00 -30.35
CA SER A 422 -0.91 -15.12 -30.08
C SER A 422 -1.81 -14.65 -31.24
N GLY A 423 -1.25 -14.26 -32.39
CA GLY A 423 -2.02 -13.86 -33.57
C GLY A 423 -2.56 -12.43 -33.53
N VAL A 424 -2.02 -11.59 -32.64
CA VAL A 424 -2.32 -10.17 -32.49
C VAL A 424 -1.05 -9.36 -32.85
N PRO A 425 -0.73 -9.21 -34.16
CA PRO A 425 0.58 -8.77 -34.58
C PRO A 425 0.83 -7.28 -34.26
N VAL A 426 2.02 -6.98 -33.73
CA VAL A 426 2.54 -5.64 -33.57
C VAL A 426 3.25 -5.23 -34.87
N THR A 427 2.76 -4.18 -35.52
CA THR A 427 3.23 -3.71 -36.84
C THR A 427 3.85 -2.32 -36.78
N GLU A 428 3.50 -1.52 -35.77
CA GLU A 428 4.12 -0.23 -35.47
C GLU A 428 4.32 -0.13 -33.96
N PHE A 429 5.48 0.37 -33.54
CA PHE A 429 5.79 0.62 -32.13
C PHE A 429 5.90 2.13 -31.91
N ILE A 430 5.03 2.68 -31.07
CA ILE A 430 4.96 4.12 -30.78
C ILE A 430 5.34 4.35 -29.33
N VAL A 431 6.27 5.25 -29.07
CA VAL A 431 6.68 5.58 -27.71
C VAL A 431 6.11 6.93 -27.28
N ALA A 432 5.57 6.95 -26.07
CA ALA A 432 5.18 8.14 -25.34
C ALA A 432 5.86 8.16 -23.95
N GLY A 433 5.82 9.30 -23.27
CA GLY A 433 6.32 9.43 -21.90
C GLY A 433 7.75 9.98 -21.80
N GLY A 434 8.24 10.08 -20.56
CA GLY A 434 9.44 10.84 -20.21
C GLY A 434 10.75 10.25 -20.72
N LEU A 435 10.78 8.94 -21.01
CA LEU A 435 12.00 8.26 -21.47
C LEU A 435 12.39 8.59 -22.92
N LEU A 436 11.53 9.27 -23.68
CA LEU A 436 11.83 9.80 -25.02
C LEU A 436 13.07 10.71 -25.06
N LYS A 437 13.45 11.30 -23.93
CA LYS A 437 14.64 12.17 -23.82
C LYS A 437 15.96 11.42 -24.03
N ASN A 438 15.98 10.10 -23.87
CA ASN A 438 17.17 9.29 -24.07
C ASN A 438 17.18 8.68 -25.49
N ALA A 439 17.78 9.39 -26.45
CA ALA A 439 17.86 8.94 -27.84
C ALA A 439 18.61 7.62 -28.03
N PHE A 440 19.62 7.34 -27.18
CA PHE A 440 20.34 6.07 -27.22
C PHE A 440 19.41 4.92 -26.84
N LEU A 441 18.64 5.06 -25.74
CA LEU A 441 17.65 4.06 -25.34
C LEU A 441 16.63 3.79 -26.45
N MET A 442 16.13 4.84 -27.10
CA MET A 442 15.16 4.68 -28.20
C MET A 442 15.76 3.96 -29.41
N GLN A 443 17.00 4.27 -29.80
CA GLN A 443 17.68 3.54 -30.86
C GLN A 443 17.91 2.07 -30.47
N THR A 444 18.34 1.81 -29.23
CA THR A 444 18.50 0.45 -28.69
C THR A 444 17.20 -0.34 -28.73
N TYR A 445 16.07 0.26 -28.35
CA TYR A 445 14.75 -0.37 -28.49
C TYR A 445 14.43 -0.69 -29.96
N SER A 446 14.69 0.24 -30.89
CA SER A 446 14.40 0.01 -32.31
C SER A 446 15.25 -1.15 -32.86
N ASP A 447 16.53 -1.17 -32.53
CA ASP A 447 17.46 -2.22 -32.96
C ASP A 447 17.08 -3.60 -32.37
N ILE A 448 16.73 -3.66 -31.09
CA ILE A 448 16.36 -4.91 -30.40
C ILE A 448 15.01 -5.43 -30.90
N LEU A 449 13.99 -4.57 -31.01
CA LEU A 449 12.66 -4.97 -31.48
C LEU A 449 12.62 -5.31 -32.97
N ARG A 450 13.63 -4.85 -33.74
CA ARG A 450 13.62 -4.85 -35.22
C ARG A 450 12.39 -4.17 -35.80
N LEU A 451 11.92 -3.13 -35.12
CA LEU A 451 10.78 -2.30 -35.51
C LEU A 451 11.19 -0.83 -35.56
N PRO A 452 10.73 -0.07 -36.57
CA PRO A 452 10.79 1.39 -36.50
C PRO A 452 10.03 1.90 -35.27
N ILE A 453 10.58 2.90 -34.61
CA ILE A 453 9.94 3.56 -33.47
C ILE A 453 9.47 4.94 -33.89
N SER A 454 8.16 5.12 -33.81
CA SER A 454 7.52 6.43 -33.88
C SER A 454 7.43 7.03 -32.47
N THR A 455 7.40 8.36 -32.36
CA THR A 455 7.28 9.04 -31.06
C THR A 455 6.10 9.99 -31.06
N ILE A 456 5.35 10.04 -29.96
CA ILE A 456 4.32 11.06 -29.79
C ILE A 456 4.98 12.45 -29.86
N ALA A 457 4.34 13.40 -30.53
CA ALA A 457 4.87 14.76 -30.64
C ALA A 457 4.41 15.70 -29.51
N SER A 458 3.43 15.27 -28.71
CA SER A 458 2.92 16.02 -27.57
C SER A 458 3.69 15.68 -26.30
N ASP A 459 4.10 16.71 -25.55
CA ASP A 459 4.65 16.56 -24.20
C ASP A 459 3.56 16.29 -23.15
N GLN A 460 2.28 16.35 -23.55
CA GLN A 460 1.09 16.17 -22.71
C GLN A 460 0.15 15.08 -23.27
N GLY A 461 0.74 13.97 -23.72
CA GLY A 461 0.02 12.86 -24.37
C GLY A 461 -1.33 12.48 -23.75
N PRO A 462 -1.40 12.18 -22.44
CA PRO A 462 -2.67 11.86 -21.77
C PRO A 462 -3.70 13.00 -21.84
N ALA A 463 -3.30 14.23 -21.49
CA ALA A 463 -4.21 15.38 -21.49
C ALA A 463 -4.70 15.76 -22.90
N LEU A 464 -3.84 15.64 -23.93
CA LEU A 464 -4.25 15.77 -25.33
C LEU A 464 -5.26 14.68 -25.70
N GLY A 465 -5.02 13.46 -25.25
CA GLY A 465 -5.95 12.34 -25.36
C GLY A 465 -7.33 12.66 -24.76
N ALA A 466 -7.36 13.18 -23.53
CA ALA A 466 -8.59 13.56 -22.85
C ALA A 466 -9.33 14.68 -23.61
N ALA A 467 -8.60 15.66 -24.14
CA ALA A 467 -9.18 16.72 -24.98
C ALA A 467 -9.74 16.19 -26.31
N ILE A 468 -9.13 15.15 -26.90
CA ILE A 468 -9.67 14.46 -28.08
C ILE A 468 -11.02 13.83 -27.75
N HIS A 469 -11.14 13.13 -26.62
CA HIS A 469 -12.40 12.55 -26.18
C HIS A 469 -13.45 13.63 -25.89
N ALA A 470 -13.06 14.75 -25.28
CA ALA A 470 -13.94 15.91 -25.07
C ALA A 470 -14.48 16.51 -26.38
N ALA A 471 -13.64 16.58 -27.42
CA ALA A 471 -14.06 17.05 -28.74
C ALA A 471 -15.10 16.13 -29.40
N VAL A 472 -14.99 14.81 -29.20
CA VAL A 472 -15.97 13.82 -29.66
C VAL A 472 -17.26 13.95 -28.86
N ALA A 473 -17.19 14.02 -27.54
CA ALA A 473 -18.36 14.24 -26.67
C ALA A 473 -19.11 15.53 -27.03
N ALA A 474 -18.37 16.57 -27.43
CA ALA A 474 -18.91 17.85 -27.92
C ALA A 474 -19.49 17.81 -29.35
N GLY A 475 -19.36 16.68 -30.06
CA GLY A 475 -19.86 16.51 -31.42
C GLY A 475 -19.03 17.22 -32.49
N ALA A 476 -17.80 17.67 -32.18
CA ALA A 476 -16.91 18.29 -33.16
C ALA A 476 -16.34 17.27 -34.16
N TYR A 477 -16.26 16.01 -33.73
CA TYR A 477 -15.86 14.86 -34.54
C TYR A 477 -16.81 13.69 -34.28
N PRO A 478 -17.01 12.79 -35.26
CA PRO A 478 -17.94 11.68 -35.13
C PRO A 478 -17.46 10.59 -34.15
N ASP A 479 -16.15 10.40 -34.02
CA ASP A 479 -15.55 9.39 -33.16
C ASP A 479 -14.09 9.74 -32.78
N VAL A 480 -13.52 8.98 -31.84
CA VAL A 480 -12.16 9.16 -31.32
C VAL A 480 -11.10 8.96 -32.41
N ARG A 481 -11.37 8.12 -33.40
CA ARG A 481 -10.46 7.88 -34.54
C ARG A 481 -10.34 9.13 -35.40
N ALA A 482 -11.46 9.69 -35.85
CA ALA A 482 -11.50 10.91 -36.65
C ALA A 482 -10.94 12.13 -35.91
N ALA A 483 -11.21 12.24 -34.60
CA ALA A 483 -10.64 13.29 -33.78
C ALA A 483 -9.11 13.13 -33.60
N GLY A 484 -8.64 11.91 -33.32
CA GLY A 484 -7.22 11.59 -33.20
C GLY A 484 -6.41 11.85 -34.47
N GLU A 485 -6.99 11.59 -35.65
CA GLU A 485 -6.34 11.94 -36.93
C GLU A 485 -6.11 13.45 -37.11
N LYS A 486 -6.97 14.30 -36.54
CA LYS A 486 -6.89 15.77 -36.68
C LYS A 486 -6.13 16.45 -35.55
N MET A 487 -6.28 15.94 -34.32
CA MET A 487 -5.75 16.56 -33.11
C MET A 487 -4.49 15.85 -32.59
N GLY A 488 -4.37 14.54 -32.81
CA GLY A 488 -3.17 13.79 -32.45
C GLY A 488 -1.98 14.16 -33.33
N LYS A 489 -0.76 13.99 -32.81
CA LYS A 489 0.48 14.28 -33.54
C LYS A 489 1.53 13.22 -33.27
N LEU A 490 2.12 12.72 -34.36
CA LEU A 490 3.05 11.60 -34.36
C LEU A 490 4.27 11.95 -35.21
N ASN A 491 5.46 11.77 -34.65
CA ASN A 491 6.70 11.75 -35.42
C ASN A 491 6.96 10.31 -35.84
N ARG A 492 6.79 10.01 -37.14
CA ARG A 492 6.88 8.64 -37.64
C ARG A 492 8.32 8.20 -37.85
N ASN A 493 8.63 6.97 -37.45
CA ASN A 493 9.90 6.29 -37.74
C ASN A 493 11.13 7.15 -37.39
N VAL A 494 11.10 7.80 -36.22
CA VAL A 494 12.20 8.64 -35.74
C VAL A 494 13.47 7.81 -35.55
N TYR A 495 13.30 6.59 -35.04
CA TYR A 495 14.36 5.60 -34.94
C TYR A 495 14.03 4.44 -35.87
N VAL A 496 15.04 3.98 -36.60
CA VAL A 496 14.92 2.84 -37.53
C VAL A 496 15.98 1.81 -37.17
N PRO A 497 15.67 0.50 -37.24
CA PRO A 497 16.60 -0.54 -36.86
C PRO A 497 17.87 -0.48 -37.71
N ASN A 498 19.01 -0.55 -37.04
CA ASN A 498 20.29 -0.81 -37.67
C ASN A 498 20.51 -2.32 -37.76
N GLU A 499 20.48 -2.89 -38.98
CA GLU A 499 20.56 -4.35 -39.16
C GLU A 499 21.80 -4.98 -38.51
N ALA A 500 22.95 -4.31 -38.54
CA ALA A 500 24.17 -4.85 -37.92
C ALA A 500 24.06 -4.89 -36.39
N SER A 501 23.51 -3.82 -35.77
CA SER A 501 23.20 -3.80 -34.34
C SER A 501 22.13 -4.84 -33.99
N SER A 502 21.05 -4.92 -34.77
CA SER A 502 19.94 -5.86 -34.57
C SER A 502 20.42 -7.31 -34.59
N ALA A 503 21.28 -7.68 -35.55
CA ALA A 503 21.84 -9.03 -35.60
C ALA A 503 22.68 -9.37 -34.36
N ALA A 504 23.48 -8.42 -33.86
CA ALA A 504 24.23 -8.61 -32.61
C ALA A 504 23.29 -8.68 -31.38
N TYR A 505 22.21 -7.89 -31.39
CA TYR A 505 21.20 -7.95 -30.35
C TYR A 505 20.36 -9.23 -30.37
N ASP A 506 20.15 -9.87 -31.54
CA ASP A 506 19.50 -11.18 -31.61
C ASP A 506 20.31 -12.24 -30.86
N GLU A 507 21.65 -12.20 -30.94
CA GLU A 507 22.52 -13.12 -30.20
C GLU A 507 22.37 -12.89 -28.68
N LEU A 508 22.41 -11.64 -28.22
CA LEU A 508 22.19 -11.31 -26.81
C LEU A 508 20.78 -11.64 -26.33
N PHE A 509 19.78 -11.47 -27.20
CA PHE A 509 18.39 -11.79 -26.89
C PHE A 509 18.19 -13.29 -26.69
N GLN A 510 18.89 -14.15 -27.44
CA GLN A 510 18.86 -15.60 -27.20
C GLN A 510 19.39 -15.96 -25.80
N GLU A 511 20.44 -15.29 -25.32
CA GLU A 511 20.94 -15.47 -23.96
C GLU A 511 19.95 -14.90 -22.91
N TYR A 512 19.35 -13.74 -23.19
CA TYR A 512 18.27 -13.19 -22.36
C TYR A 512 17.10 -14.17 -22.25
N THR A 513 16.61 -14.74 -23.36
CA THR A 513 15.48 -15.69 -23.39
C THR A 513 15.80 -16.96 -22.61
N GLN A 514 17.02 -17.52 -22.76
CA GLN A 514 17.43 -18.69 -21.97
C GLN A 514 17.39 -18.39 -20.46
N LEU A 515 17.93 -17.25 -20.02
CA LEU A 515 17.90 -16.86 -18.61
C LEU A 515 16.49 -16.53 -18.13
N HIS A 516 15.70 -15.86 -18.97
CA HIS A 516 14.30 -15.52 -18.74
C HIS A 516 13.48 -16.78 -18.47
N ASP A 517 13.58 -17.79 -19.32
CA ASP A 517 12.78 -19.01 -19.15
C ASP A 517 13.33 -19.89 -18.02
N TYR A 518 14.66 -20.00 -17.88
CA TYR A 518 15.29 -20.78 -16.81
C TYR A 518 14.87 -20.32 -15.41
N PHE A 519 14.91 -19.00 -15.16
CA PHE A 519 14.55 -18.45 -13.85
C PHE A 519 13.06 -18.12 -13.72
N GLY A 520 12.35 -17.88 -14.83
CA GLY A 520 10.98 -17.38 -14.83
C GLY A 520 9.90 -18.43 -15.09
N ARG A 521 10.25 -19.64 -15.55
CA ARG A 521 9.28 -20.71 -15.90
C ARG A 521 9.48 -22.01 -15.12
N GLY A 522 10.12 -21.94 -13.96
CA GLY A 522 10.16 -23.04 -12.99
C GLY A 522 11.30 -24.04 -13.14
N GLU A 523 12.23 -23.88 -14.09
CA GLU A 523 13.43 -24.73 -14.11
C GLU A 523 14.30 -24.48 -12.86
N ASN A 524 14.36 -23.23 -12.38
CA ASN A 524 15.03 -22.89 -11.13
C ASN A 524 14.42 -21.69 -10.40
N ASP A 525 13.61 -21.97 -9.38
CA ASP A 525 12.97 -20.94 -8.52
C ASP A 525 13.92 -20.31 -7.47
N VAL A 526 15.20 -20.12 -7.82
CA VAL A 526 16.17 -19.54 -6.87
C VAL A 526 15.76 -18.14 -6.43
N MET A 527 15.13 -17.36 -7.31
CA MET A 527 14.66 -16.01 -7.00
C MET A 527 13.60 -16.01 -5.89
N HIS A 528 12.58 -16.88 -6.00
CA HIS A 528 11.57 -17.07 -4.95
C HIS A 528 12.18 -17.54 -3.64
N ARG A 529 13.11 -18.51 -3.70
CA ARG A 529 13.82 -18.99 -2.50
C ARG A 529 14.65 -17.90 -1.85
N LEU A 530 15.30 -17.03 -2.64
CA LEU A 530 16.06 -15.87 -2.16
C LEU A 530 15.14 -14.81 -1.56
N LYS A 531 13.97 -14.52 -2.14
CA LYS A 531 12.98 -13.62 -1.53
C LYS A 531 12.41 -14.21 -0.25
N ALA A 532 12.15 -15.52 -0.21
CA ALA A 532 11.75 -16.21 1.01
C ALA A 532 12.86 -16.17 2.07
N LEU A 533 14.13 -16.36 1.69
CA LEU A 533 15.29 -16.16 2.57
C LEU A 533 15.43 -14.72 3.02
N LYS A 534 15.17 -13.73 2.16
CA LYS A 534 15.17 -12.31 2.52
C LYS A 534 14.05 -12.02 3.50
N ARG A 535 12.82 -12.49 3.27
CA ARG A 535 11.70 -12.37 4.22
C ARG A 535 12.03 -13.06 5.53
N ARG A 536 12.53 -14.29 5.47
CA ARG A 536 13.04 -15.01 6.65
C ARG A 536 14.18 -14.29 7.31
N GLY A 537 15.06 -13.63 6.56
CA GLY A 537 16.25 -12.86 6.96
C GLY A 537 15.97 -11.41 7.34
N HIS A 538 14.75 -10.91 7.14
CA HIS A 538 14.24 -9.68 7.73
C HIS A 538 13.44 -10.03 8.98
N ARG A 539 12.69 -11.14 8.94
CA ARG A 539 12.11 -11.78 10.13
C ARG A 539 13.20 -12.31 11.08
N SER A 540 14.33 -12.76 10.54
CA SER A 540 15.54 -13.20 11.23
C SER A 540 16.63 -12.14 11.21
N GLY A 541 16.53 -11.07 10.43
CA GLY A 541 17.24 -9.82 10.75
C GLY A 541 16.73 -9.26 12.09
N ASN A 542 15.47 -9.56 12.41
CA ASN A 542 14.84 -9.41 13.71
C ASN A 542 14.99 -10.65 14.64
N ALA A 543 15.64 -11.74 14.20
CA ALA A 543 15.74 -13.02 14.95
C ALA A 543 17.09 -13.79 14.81
N ASP A 544 18.16 -13.21 14.27
CA ASP A 544 19.56 -13.70 14.18
C ASP A 544 20.48 -12.78 15.00
N VAL A 545 19.90 -11.85 15.75
CA VAL A 545 20.51 -11.12 16.85
C VAL A 545 20.61 -12.03 18.09
N GLY A 546 21.11 -13.25 17.88
CA GLY A 546 21.44 -14.17 18.94
C GLY A 546 22.69 -13.67 19.67
N MET A 547 22.48 -13.01 20.81
CA MET A 547 23.48 -12.61 21.82
C MET A 547 24.60 -11.62 21.41
N ASN A 548 24.51 -10.87 20.31
CA ASN A 548 25.58 -9.91 19.97
C ASN A 548 25.15 -8.63 19.21
N ALA A 549 23.84 -8.34 19.03
CA ALA A 549 23.40 -7.20 18.21
C ALA A 549 22.61 -6.11 18.93
N TYR A 550 22.46 -6.20 20.25
CA TYR A 550 22.14 -5.02 21.04
C TYR A 550 23.44 -4.58 21.71
N GLY A 551 23.86 -3.33 21.52
CA GLY A 551 25.11 -2.85 22.11
C GLY A 551 25.18 -3.15 23.63
N PRO A 552 26.36 -3.17 24.25
CA PRO A 552 26.57 -3.68 25.61
C PRO A 552 25.65 -3.07 26.68
N GLN A 553 25.11 -1.87 26.44
CA GLN A 553 24.13 -1.21 27.32
C GLN A 553 22.77 -1.94 27.37
N ILE A 554 22.29 -2.47 26.25
CA ILE A 554 21.00 -3.18 26.19
C ILE A 554 21.13 -4.59 26.74
N GLU A 555 22.27 -5.27 26.56
CA GLU A 555 22.52 -6.57 27.20
C GLU A 555 22.50 -6.46 28.72
N VAL A 556 23.11 -5.41 29.27
CA VAL A 556 23.02 -5.08 30.69
C VAL A 556 21.57 -4.80 31.10
N ALA A 557 20.82 -4.04 30.30
CA ALA A 557 19.41 -3.75 30.57
C ALA A 557 18.56 -5.04 30.58
N VAL A 558 18.74 -5.94 29.62
CA VAL A 558 18.05 -7.25 29.56
C VAL A 558 18.39 -8.09 30.80
N ALA A 559 19.67 -8.16 31.18
CA ALA A 559 20.09 -8.91 32.37
C ALA A 559 19.49 -8.34 33.66
N LEU A 560 19.43 -7.01 33.79
CA LEU A 560 18.82 -6.34 34.93
C LEU A 560 17.31 -6.61 35.00
N VAL A 561 16.60 -6.51 33.87
CA VAL A 561 15.16 -6.80 33.83
C VAL A 561 14.89 -8.26 34.14
N ARG A 562 15.67 -9.22 33.61
CA ARG A 562 15.57 -10.65 33.96
C ARG A 562 15.69 -10.88 35.46
N ALA A 563 16.71 -10.30 36.08
CA ALA A 563 16.92 -10.42 37.52
C ALA A 563 15.78 -9.78 38.33
N GLU A 564 15.32 -8.60 37.91
CA GLU A 564 14.22 -7.89 38.56
C GLU A 564 12.91 -8.67 38.49
N ILE A 565 12.47 -9.09 37.30
CA ILE A 565 11.20 -9.82 37.18
C ILE A 565 11.26 -11.16 37.90
N THR A 566 12.43 -11.81 37.97
CA THR A 566 12.59 -13.07 38.73
C THR A 566 12.32 -12.84 40.21
N ARG A 567 12.89 -11.79 40.79
CA ARG A 567 12.62 -11.39 42.18
C ARG A 567 11.15 -11.01 42.40
N LEU A 568 10.55 -10.29 41.45
CA LEU A 568 9.16 -9.84 41.54
C LEU A 568 8.13 -10.98 41.45
N HIS A 569 8.41 -12.05 40.69
CA HIS A 569 7.56 -13.24 40.70
C HIS A 569 7.52 -13.92 42.07
N ALA A 570 8.63 -13.89 42.82
CA ALA A 570 8.62 -14.35 44.21
C ALA A 570 7.77 -13.45 45.13
N GLU A 571 7.65 -12.15 44.83
CA GLU A 571 6.75 -11.24 45.55
C GLU A 571 5.28 -11.57 45.28
N LEU A 572 4.90 -11.95 44.04
CA LEU A 572 3.53 -12.42 43.75
C LEU A 572 3.16 -13.63 44.61
N PHE A 573 4.06 -14.61 44.69
CA PHE A 573 3.87 -15.81 45.50
C PHE A 573 3.79 -15.48 47.00
N SER A 574 4.72 -14.66 47.51
CA SER A 574 4.78 -14.29 48.94
C SER A 574 3.57 -13.47 49.40
N ASN A 575 2.97 -12.68 48.50
CA ASN A 575 1.75 -11.92 48.77
C ASN A 575 0.46 -12.73 48.51
N GLY A 576 0.57 -14.01 48.15
CA GLY A 576 -0.58 -14.89 47.94
C GLY A 576 -1.43 -14.54 46.71
N LEU A 577 -0.85 -13.87 45.70
CA LEU A 577 -1.57 -13.45 44.50
C LEU A 577 -1.68 -14.56 43.44
N VAL A 578 -0.89 -15.62 43.58
CA VAL A 578 -0.75 -16.70 42.59
C VAL A 578 -0.73 -18.07 43.29
N VAL A 579 -1.20 -19.09 42.58
CA VAL A 579 -1.20 -20.49 43.04
C VAL A 579 -0.62 -21.36 41.92
N TRP A 580 0.19 -22.37 42.27
CA TRP A 580 0.92 -23.21 41.30
C TRP A 580 1.71 -22.35 40.31
N THR A 581 1.58 -22.57 39.01
CA THR A 581 2.35 -21.87 37.97
C THR A 581 1.65 -20.62 37.42
N GLY A 582 0.41 -20.35 37.86
CA GLY A 582 -0.45 -19.30 37.30
C GLY A 582 0.00 -17.88 37.62
N GLY A 583 -0.35 -16.92 36.76
CA GLY A 583 0.08 -15.52 36.85
C GLY A 583 1.50 -15.28 36.35
N ASN A 584 1.79 -14.04 36.00
CA ASN A 584 3.09 -13.63 35.48
C ASN A 584 3.36 -12.12 35.72
N VAL A 585 4.64 -11.78 35.65
CA VAL A 585 5.18 -10.42 35.59
C VAL A 585 5.97 -10.32 34.29
N SER A 586 5.85 -9.18 33.62
CA SER A 586 6.75 -8.80 32.54
C SER A 586 7.30 -7.40 32.78
N GLY A 587 8.49 -7.15 32.26
CA GLY A 587 9.11 -5.82 32.28
C GLY A 587 9.65 -5.44 30.90
N ARG A 588 9.39 -4.21 30.47
CA ARG A 588 9.98 -3.64 29.26
C ARG A 588 11.48 -3.43 29.47
N VAL A 589 12.29 -3.68 28.45
CA VAL A 589 13.73 -3.40 28.44
C VAL A 589 13.95 -1.93 28.10
N PRO A 590 14.55 -1.12 28.97
CA PRO A 590 14.84 0.28 28.66
C PRO A 590 15.74 0.43 27.43
N GLY A 591 15.36 1.31 26.51
CA GLY A 591 16.16 1.63 25.32
C GLY A 591 16.06 0.63 24.17
N ALA A 592 15.17 -0.36 24.25
CA ALA A 592 14.89 -1.31 23.17
C ALA A 592 13.41 -1.71 23.12
N ASP A 593 12.90 -2.07 21.93
CA ASP A 593 11.55 -2.59 21.74
C ASP A 593 11.47 -4.07 22.12
N LEU A 594 11.84 -4.36 23.37
CA LEU A 594 11.92 -5.70 23.96
C LEU A 594 11.26 -5.71 25.33
N PHE A 595 10.79 -6.88 25.75
CA PHE A 595 10.37 -7.12 27.13
C PHE A 595 10.77 -8.54 27.57
N VAL A 596 10.85 -8.74 28.89
CA VAL A 596 11.14 -10.04 29.48
C VAL A 596 9.90 -10.55 30.19
N ILE A 597 9.57 -11.84 30.03
CA ILE A 597 8.43 -12.51 30.65
C ILE A 597 8.79 -13.93 31.12
N LYS A 598 7.99 -14.47 32.05
CA LYS A 598 8.14 -15.83 32.57
C LYS A 598 7.94 -16.92 31.49
N PRO A 599 8.66 -18.05 31.55
CA PRO A 599 8.35 -19.25 30.79
C PRO A 599 7.02 -19.89 31.23
N SER A 600 6.29 -20.48 30.28
CA SER A 600 5.04 -21.17 30.56
C SER A 600 5.25 -22.45 31.38
N GLY A 601 4.34 -22.70 32.34
CA GLY A 601 4.29 -23.96 33.09
C GLY A 601 5.45 -24.23 34.04
N VAL A 602 6.31 -23.24 34.34
CA VAL A 602 7.43 -23.40 35.27
C VAL A 602 7.02 -23.01 36.69
N ASP A 603 7.38 -23.85 37.66
CA ASP A 603 7.16 -23.60 39.09
C ASP A 603 7.96 -22.39 39.57
N TYR A 604 7.38 -21.61 40.49
CA TYR A 604 8.02 -20.38 40.99
C TYR A 604 9.37 -20.64 41.69
N ALA A 605 9.57 -21.82 42.27
CA ALA A 605 10.83 -22.21 42.90
C ALA A 605 11.96 -22.46 41.88
N ASP A 606 11.61 -22.74 40.63
CA ASP A 606 12.54 -23.03 39.54
C ASP A 606 12.77 -21.82 38.62
N LEU A 607 12.18 -20.66 38.93
CA LEU A 607 12.42 -19.43 38.17
C LEU A 607 13.79 -18.86 38.48
N ALA A 608 14.55 -18.59 37.40
CA ALA A 608 15.88 -18.02 37.47
C ALA A 608 16.07 -17.00 36.33
N PRO A 609 16.94 -16.00 36.46
CA PRO A 609 17.14 -15.00 35.40
C PRO A 609 17.49 -15.60 34.04
N GLU A 610 18.19 -16.73 34.04
CA GLU A 610 18.65 -17.44 32.83
C GLU A 610 17.52 -18.18 32.11
N ASN A 611 16.38 -18.45 32.77
CA ASN A 611 15.24 -19.13 32.17
C ASN A 611 14.03 -18.24 31.91
N MET A 612 14.13 -16.95 32.23
CA MET A 612 13.20 -15.93 31.75
C MET A 612 13.28 -15.81 30.22
N ILE A 613 12.19 -15.41 29.58
CA ILE A 613 12.12 -15.36 28.13
C ILE A 613 12.15 -13.90 27.68
N LEU A 614 13.07 -13.58 26.76
CA LEU A 614 13.11 -12.27 26.11
C LEU A 614 12.22 -12.34 24.86
N CYS A 615 11.32 -11.37 24.72
CA CYS A 615 10.43 -11.24 23.58
C CYS A 615 10.54 -9.84 22.96
N ASP A 616 10.23 -9.72 21.68
CA ASP A 616 9.92 -8.42 21.05
C ASP A 616 8.50 -7.97 21.40
N LEU A 617 8.15 -6.71 21.08
CA LEU A 617 6.79 -6.20 21.29
C LEU A 617 5.75 -6.83 20.35
N ASP A 618 6.16 -7.74 19.46
CA ASP A 618 5.29 -8.53 18.59
C ASP A 618 5.00 -9.93 19.13
N SER A 619 5.36 -10.19 20.40
CA SER A 619 5.19 -11.45 21.12
C SER A 619 6.08 -12.60 20.63
N ASN A 620 7.04 -12.33 19.76
CA ASN A 620 8.00 -13.33 19.32
C ASN A 620 9.11 -13.49 20.36
N VAL A 621 9.43 -14.73 20.71
CA VAL A 621 10.62 -15.06 21.51
C VAL A 621 11.86 -14.69 20.71
N ILE A 622 12.80 -13.97 21.33
CA ILE A 622 14.10 -13.67 20.71
C ILE A 622 14.95 -14.94 20.74
N PRO A 623 15.19 -15.60 19.59
CA PRO A 623 15.88 -16.87 19.56
C PRO A 623 17.36 -16.71 19.93
N GLY A 624 17.95 -17.78 20.43
CA GLY A 624 19.35 -17.81 20.86
C GLY A 624 19.63 -17.07 22.18
N THR A 625 18.62 -16.48 22.83
CA THR A 625 18.77 -15.89 24.17
C THR A 625 18.50 -16.91 25.28
N PRO A 626 19.04 -16.73 26.50
CA PRO A 626 18.75 -17.65 27.61
C PRO A 626 17.24 -17.81 27.83
N GLY A 627 16.76 -19.05 27.98
CA GLY A 627 15.33 -19.36 28.17
C GLY A 627 14.52 -19.44 26.86
N ALA A 628 15.08 -19.10 25.70
CA ALA A 628 14.39 -19.19 24.41
C ALA A 628 14.09 -20.63 23.94
N ASP A 629 14.65 -21.64 24.60
CA ASP A 629 14.35 -23.06 24.41
C ASP A 629 13.01 -23.48 25.04
N ARG A 630 12.36 -22.58 25.78
CA ARG A 630 11.06 -22.80 26.42
C ARG A 630 9.96 -21.99 25.75
N SER A 631 8.72 -22.41 25.93
CA SER A 631 7.55 -21.61 25.51
C SER A 631 7.34 -20.43 26.46
N PRO A 632 7.04 -19.22 25.95
CA PRO A 632 6.73 -18.06 26.79
C PRO A 632 5.34 -18.20 27.40
N SER A 633 5.03 -17.40 28.42
CA SER A 633 3.71 -17.37 29.05
C SER A 633 2.58 -17.27 28.02
N SER A 634 1.45 -17.92 28.28
CA SER A 634 0.27 -17.82 27.41
C SER A 634 -0.25 -16.39 27.24
N ASP A 635 0.07 -15.49 28.17
CA ASP A 635 -0.33 -14.07 28.14
C ASP A 635 0.66 -13.16 27.40
N THR A 636 1.69 -13.73 26.77
CA THR A 636 2.75 -12.96 26.08
C THR A 636 2.17 -12.03 25.01
N ALA A 637 1.17 -12.48 24.25
CA ALA A 637 0.49 -11.67 23.24
C ALA A 637 -0.25 -10.46 23.86
N ALA A 638 -0.88 -10.65 25.02
CA ALA A 638 -1.57 -9.57 25.73
C ALA A 638 -0.57 -8.51 26.24
N HIS A 639 0.53 -8.95 26.84
CA HIS A 639 1.58 -8.08 27.36
C HIS A 639 2.28 -7.30 26.23
N ALA A 640 2.62 -7.97 25.14
CA ALA A 640 3.17 -7.38 23.93
C ALA A 640 2.24 -6.29 23.36
N TYR A 641 0.93 -6.57 23.28
CA TYR A 641 -0.06 -5.61 22.82
C TYR A 641 -0.13 -4.37 23.72
N VAL A 642 -0.13 -4.54 25.05
CA VAL A 642 -0.08 -3.41 26.01
C VAL A 642 1.17 -2.57 25.77
N TYR A 643 2.35 -3.19 25.63
CA TYR A 643 3.58 -2.44 25.36
C TYR A 643 3.58 -1.71 24.01
N ARG A 644 2.99 -2.25 22.95
CA ARG A 644 2.90 -1.54 21.66
C ARG A 644 2.03 -0.29 21.73
N ASN A 645 0.95 -0.34 22.51
CA ASN A 645 -0.09 0.69 22.49
C ASN A 645 -0.04 1.64 23.70
N MET A 646 0.72 1.32 24.73
CA MET A 646 0.93 2.16 25.92
C MET A 646 2.43 2.37 26.16
N PRO A 647 3.07 3.35 25.50
CA PRO A 647 4.53 3.53 25.54
C PRO A 647 5.07 3.88 26.93
N ASP A 648 4.26 4.52 27.77
CA ASP A 648 4.62 4.87 29.16
C ASP A 648 4.58 3.68 30.13
N VAL A 649 4.11 2.52 29.67
CA VAL A 649 4.06 1.29 30.47
C VAL A 649 5.39 0.55 30.38
N GLY A 650 6.05 0.40 31.53
CA GLY A 650 7.30 -0.35 31.70
C GLY A 650 7.13 -1.70 32.38
N GLY A 651 5.94 -2.00 32.91
CA GLY A 651 5.63 -3.28 33.55
C GLY A 651 4.17 -3.68 33.43
N VAL A 652 3.93 -4.98 33.26
CA VAL A 652 2.58 -5.58 33.22
C VAL A 652 2.55 -6.83 34.08
N VAL A 653 1.50 -6.96 34.90
CA VAL A 653 1.28 -8.10 35.78
C VAL A 653 -0.10 -8.69 35.55
N HIS A 654 -0.16 -10.01 35.51
CA HIS A 654 -1.39 -10.78 35.51
C HIS A 654 -1.42 -11.75 36.68
N THR A 655 -2.54 -11.81 37.41
CA THR A 655 -2.73 -12.76 38.50
C THR A 655 -4.13 -13.36 38.47
N HIS A 656 -4.33 -14.39 39.29
CA HIS A 656 -5.64 -14.98 39.57
C HIS A 656 -5.95 -14.83 41.06
N SER A 657 -5.67 -13.65 41.62
CA SER A 657 -5.82 -13.39 43.05
C SER A 657 -7.29 -13.50 43.47
N THR A 658 -7.54 -14.05 44.67
CA THR A 658 -8.84 -14.63 45.02
C THR A 658 -9.97 -13.62 44.97
N TYR A 659 -9.79 -12.46 45.62
CA TYR A 659 -10.86 -11.47 45.73
C TYR A 659 -11.03 -10.69 44.42
N ALA A 660 -9.94 -10.27 43.78
CA ALA A 660 -10.02 -9.56 42.49
C ALA A 660 -10.70 -10.42 41.42
N THR A 661 -10.39 -11.71 41.36
CA THR A 661 -11.03 -12.66 40.44
C THR A 661 -12.51 -12.88 40.77
N ALA A 662 -12.88 -12.87 42.06
CA ALA A 662 -14.29 -12.93 42.46
C ALA A 662 -15.11 -11.73 41.96
N TRP A 663 -14.53 -10.53 41.93
CA TRP A 663 -15.15 -9.35 41.30
C TRP A 663 -15.20 -9.47 39.78
N ALA A 664 -14.12 -9.94 39.14
CA ALA A 664 -14.06 -10.17 37.70
C ALA A 664 -15.11 -11.19 37.21
N ALA A 665 -15.36 -12.26 37.99
CA ALA A 665 -16.39 -13.27 37.72
C ALA A 665 -17.82 -12.74 37.83
N ARG A 666 -18.02 -11.61 38.51
CA ARG A 666 -19.31 -10.92 38.60
C ARG A 666 -19.49 -9.86 37.51
N ASN A 667 -18.44 -9.59 36.73
CA ASN A 667 -18.43 -8.52 35.74
C ASN A 667 -18.80 -7.15 36.37
N GLU A 668 -18.33 -6.91 37.61
CA GLU A 668 -18.61 -5.69 38.38
C GLU A 668 -17.31 -4.94 38.69
N ALA A 669 -17.29 -3.62 38.42
CA ALA A 669 -16.19 -2.76 38.82
C ALA A 669 -16.09 -2.68 40.35
N ILE A 670 -14.87 -2.57 40.87
CA ILE A 670 -14.68 -2.34 42.30
C ILE A 670 -14.92 -0.84 42.54
N PRO A 671 -15.93 -0.45 43.35
CA PRO A 671 -16.22 0.95 43.62
C PRO A 671 -15.18 1.59 44.55
N CYS A 672 -14.84 2.85 44.30
CA CYS A 672 -13.89 3.60 45.12
C CYS A 672 -14.52 4.09 46.44
N VAL A 673 -14.40 3.28 47.49
CA VAL A 673 -15.05 3.50 48.79
C VAL A 673 -14.06 3.67 49.95
N ILE A 674 -12.75 3.55 49.68
CA ILE A 674 -11.67 3.72 50.67
C ILE A 674 -10.54 4.58 50.10
N THR A 675 -9.86 5.33 50.97
CA THR A 675 -8.85 6.32 50.56
C THR A 675 -7.64 5.67 49.88
N ALA A 676 -7.25 4.46 50.29
CA ALA A 676 -6.15 3.72 49.65
C ALA A 676 -6.41 3.42 48.16
N MET A 677 -7.67 3.24 47.79
CA MET A 677 -8.07 3.03 46.39
C MET A 677 -8.07 4.34 45.61
N ALA A 678 -8.51 5.44 46.24
CA ALA A 678 -8.43 6.77 45.64
C ALA A 678 -6.97 7.21 45.40
N ASP A 679 -6.09 6.97 46.38
CA ASP A 679 -4.66 7.28 46.30
C ASP A 679 -3.98 6.52 45.13
N GLU A 680 -4.28 5.23 44.97
CA GLU A 680 -3.58 4.35 44.02
C GLU A 680 -4.18 4.34 42.60
N PHE A 681 -5.51 4.38 42.46
CA PHE A 681 -6.20 4.19 41.18
C PHE A 681 -6.99 5.42 40.72
N GLY A 682 -7.18 6.42 41.58
CA GLY A 682 -7.85 7.67 41.23
C GLY A 682 -9.32 7.52 40.84
N GLY A 683 -9.97 6.42 41.22
CA GLY A 683 -11.33 6.08 40.83
C GLY A 683 -11.66 4.59 41.05
N PRO A 684 -12.81 4.11 40.52
CA PRO A 684 -13.14 2.69 40.52
C PRO A 684 -12.11 1.86 39.72
N ILE A 685 -11.96 0.58 40.05
CA ILE A 685 -11.20 -0.34 39.20
C ILE A 685 -12.17 -0.92 38.16
N PRO A 686 -12.00 -0.61 36.86
CA PRO A 686 -12.93 -0.98 35.81
C PRO A 686 -12.86 -2.48 35.48
N VAL A 687 -13.89 -2.94 34.76
CA VAL A 687 -13.96 -4.29 34.20
C VAL A 687 -13.84 -4.20 32.68
N GLY A 688 -12.90 -4.96 32.12
CA GLY A 688 -12.72 -5.12 30.68
C GLY A 688 -13.53 -6.30 30.12
N PRO A 689 -13.60 -6.45 28.79
CA PRO A 689 -14.40 -7.47 28.14
C PRO A 689 -13.94 -8.90 28.48
N PHE A 690 -14.82 -9.89 28.26
CA PHE A 690 -14.41 -11.29 28.27
C PHE A 690 -13.59 -11.58 27.01
N ALA A 691 -12.44 -12.22 27.18
CA ALA A 691 -11.55 -12.59 26.09
C ALA A 691 -10.94 -13.97 26.35
N ILE A 692 -10.76 -14.76 25.29
CA ILE A 692 -10.19 -16.10 25.36
C ILE A 692 -8.66 -15.98 25.31
N ILE A 693 -7.97 -16.76 26.15
CA ILE A 693 -6.51 -16.81 26.19
C ILE A 693 -5.98 -17.47 24.91
N GLY A 694 -4.98 -16.85 24.27
CA GLY A 694 -4.26 -17.46 23.14
C GLY A 694 -3.90 -16.48 22.02
N ASP A 695 -4.53 -15.30 21.97
CA ASP A 695 -4.22 -14.22 21.04
C ASP A 695 -4.13 -12.86 21.77
N ASP A 696 -4.08 -11.76 21.03
CA ASP A 696 -3.95 -10.40 21.58
C ASP A 696 -5.28 -9.75 22.00
N SER A 697 -6.39 -10.48 22.00
CA SER A 697 -7.72 -9.97 22.40
C SER A 697 -7.78 -9.48 23.84
N ILE A 698 -7.09 -10.16 24.77
CA ILE A 698 -6.95 -9.72 26.16
C ILE A 698 -6.19 -8.39 26.21
N GLY A 699 -5.13 -8.25 25.42
CA GLY A 699 -4.34 -7.03 25.33
C GLY A 699 -5.15 -5.84 24.81
N ARG A 700 -5.94 -6.04 23.75
CA ARG A 700 -6.92 -5.05 23.25
C ARG A 700 -7.86 -4.60 24.36
N GLY A 701 -8.50 -5.56 25.04
CA GLY A 701 -9.42 -5.26 26.13
C GLY A 701 -8.80 -4.46 27.27
N ILE A 702 -7.53 -4.74 27.63
CA ILE A 702 -6.80 -3.96 28.65
C ILE A 702 -6.59 -2.53 28.17
N VAL A 703 -6.06 -2.34 26.96
CA VAL A 703 -5.75 -1.00 26.42
C VAL A 703 -7.02 -0.19 26.25
N GLU A 704 -8.07 -0.74 25.65
CA GLU A 704 -9.35 -0.06 25.47
C GLU A 704 -9.97 0.37 26.81
N THR A 705 -9.91 -0.49 27.83
CA THR A 705 -10.50 -0.20 29.14
C THR A 705 -9.71 0.84 29.92
N LEU A 706 -8.38 0.83 29.82
CA LEU A 706 -7.51 1.73 30.57
C LEU A 706 -7.24 3.06 29.84
N THR A 707 -7.44 3.13 28.53
CA THR A 707 -7.28 4.38 27.77
C THR A 707 -8.30 5.42 28.23
N GLY A 708 -7.80 6.58 28.68
CA GLY A 708 -8.65 7.64 29.25
C GLY A 708 -9.10 7.39 30.69
N HIS A 709 -8.64 6.30 31.32
CA HIS A 709 -8.94 5.96 32.71
C HIS A 709 -7.71 6.21 33.61
N ARG A 710 -7.90 6.68 34.85
CA ARG A 710 -6.78 6.89 35.82
C ARG A 710 -6.30 5.59 36.48
N SER A 711 -7.18 4.60 36.59
CA SER A 711 -6.83 3.27 37.09
C SER A 711 -5.72 2.67 36.26
N ARG A 712 -4.75 2.08 36.95
CA ARG A 712 -3.68 1.26 36.38
C ARG A 712 -3.95 -0.24 36.50
N ALA A 713 -5.21 -0.59 36.76
CA ALA A 713 -5.70 -1.94 36.92
C ALA A 713 -7.03 -2.13 36.19
N VAL A 714 -7.22 -3.29 35.58
CA VAL A 714 -8.46 -3.73 34.95
C VAL A 714 -8.77 -5.16 35.39
N LEU A 715 -10.04 -5.43 35.67
CA LEU A 715 -10.54 -6.79 35.88
C LEU A 715 -11.02 -7.33 34.54
N MET A 716 -10.35 -8.31 33.95
CA MET A 716 -10.87 -8.93 32.72
C MET A 716 -12.02 -9.86 33.09
N ALA A 717 -13.21 -9.63 32.53
CA ALA A 717 -14.43 -10.36 32.90
C ALA A 717 -14.20 -11.87 32.86
N ASN A 718 -14.62 -12.58 33.93
CA ASN A 718 -14.43 -14.02 34.14
C ASN A 718 -12.98 -14.57 34.11
N HIS A 719 -11.96 -13.71 34.08
CA HIS A 719 -10.57 -14.13 34.00
C HIS A 719 -9.78 -13.76 35.26
N GLY A 720 -9.50 -12.48 35.47
CA GLY A 720 -8.67 -12.02 36.57
C GLY A 720 -8.13 -10.60 36.36
N PRO A 721 -7.41 -10.04 37.34
CA PRO A 721 -6.81 -8.72 37.22
C PRO A 721 -5.60 -8.69 36.28
N PHE A 722 -5.48 -7.59 35.56
CA PHE A 722 -4.26 -7.13 34.91
C PHE A 722 -3.91 -5.74 35.44
N THR A 723 -2.63 -5.51 35.74
CA THR A 723 -2.13 -4.21 36.18
C THR A 723 -0.96 -3.75 35.33
N ILE A 724 -0.87 -2.44 35.15
CA ILE A 724 0.20 -1.76 34.43
C ILE A 724 0.95 -0.81 35.39
N GLY A 725 2.21 -0.55 35.09
CA GLY A 725 3.03 0.38 35.86
C GLY A 725 4.13 1.00 35.00
N LYS A 726 4.72 2.09 35.50
CA LYS A 726 5.88 2.73 34.85
C LYS A 726 7.11 1.82 34.79
N ASP A 727 7.16 0.82 35.67
CA ASP A 727 8.12 -0.27 35.71
C ASP A 727 7.46 -1.54 36.27
N ALA A 728 8.16 -2.68 36.21
CA ALA A 728 7.63 -3.96 36.66
C ALA A 728 7.28 -3.98 38.16
N ARG A 729 8.07 -3.29 38.99
CA ARG A 729 7.83 -3.22 40.44
C ARG A 729 6.56 -2.43 40.76
N ASP A 730 6.35 -1.33 40.06
CA ASP A 730 5.16 -0.50 40.18
C ASP A 730 3.89 -1.26 39.76
N ALA A 731 3.98 -2.05 38.68
CA ALA A 731 2.89 -2.93 38.25
C ALA A 731 2.57 -4.03 39.30
N VAL A 732 3.58 -4.61 39.95
CA VAL A 732 3.39 -5.57 41.05
C VAL A 732 2.76 -4.92 42.27
N LYS A 733 3.19 -3.71 42.65
CA LYS A 733 2.55 -2.94 43.72
C LYS A 733 1.07 -2.73 43.43
N ALA A 734 0.73 -2.33 42.19
CA ALA A 734 -0.66 -2.19 41.77
C ALA A 734 -1.44 -3.51 41.95
N ALA A 735 -0.88 -4.66 41.53
CA ALA A 735 -1.53 -5.96 41.68
C ALA A 735 -1.79 -6.33 43.16
N VAL A 736 -0.84 -6.07 44.06
CA VAL A 736 -1.03 -6.25 45.50
C VAL A 736 -2.15 -5.36 46.03
N MET A 737 -2.17 -4.09 45.61
CA MET A 737 -3.21 -3.14 46.02
C MET A 737 -4.59 -3.55 45.50
N VAL A 738 -4.70 -4.03 44.25
CA VAL A 738 -5.97 -4.53 43.68
C VAL A 738 -6.56 -5.63 44.54
N GLU A 739 -5.75 -6.62 44.95
CA GLU A 739 -6.24 -7.71 45.79
C GLU A 739 -6.66 -7.23 47.19
N ASP A 740 -5.89 -6.34 47.81
CA ASP A 740 -6.19 -5.81 49.15
C ASP A 740 -7.49 -4.97 49.16
N VAL A 741 -7.67 -4.09 48.17
CA VAL A 741 -8.90 -3.31 48.05
C VAL A 741 -10.08 -4.19 47.65
N ALA A 742 -9.91 -5.14 46.73
CA ALA A 742 -10.96 -6.09 46.36
C ALA A 742 -11.46 -6.87 47.57
N ARG A 743 -10.55 -7.34 48.43
CA ARG A 743 -10.87 -8.01 49.69
C ARG A 743 -11.63 -7.11 50.64
N THR A 744 -11.12 -5.91 50.88
CA THR A 744 -11.71 -4.95 51.83
C THR A 744 -13.12 -4.56 51.40
N VAL A 745 -13.31 -4.23 50.12
CA VAL A 745 -14.61 -3.86 49.56
C VAL A 745 -15.58 -5.05 49.57
N GLN A 746 -15.12 -6.26 49.25
CA GLN A 746 -15.96 -7.47 49.31
C GLN A 746 -16.46 -7.74 50.74
N LEU A 747 -15.59 -7.61 51.74
CA LEU A 747 -15.95 -7.78 53.16
C LEU A 747 -16.88 -6.68 53.66
N ALA A 748 -16.62 -5.42 53.29
CA ALA A 748 -17.49 -4.29 53.65
C ALA A 748 -18.90 -4.47 53.07
N ARG A 749 -19.00 -4.92 51.81
CA ARG A 749 -20.28 -5.18 51.14
C ARG A 749 -21.09 -6.30 51.79
N ALA A 750 -20.42 -7.28 52.39
CA ALA A 750 -21.11 -8.32 53.16
C ALA A 750 -21.75 -7.77 54.45
N GLY A 751 -21.28 -6.62 54.95
CA GLY A 751 -21.83 -5.92 56.12
C GLY A 751 -22.94 -4.92 55.82
N GLY A 752 -23.23 -4.63 54.54
CA GLY A 752 -24.26 -3.67 54.12
C GLY A 752 -23.88 -2.89 52.86
N ASP A 753 -24.69 -1.89 52.51
CA ASP A 753 -24.45 -1.03 51.35
C ASP A 753 -23.18 -0.19 51.51
N LEU A 754 -22.44 -0.04 50.42
CA LEU A 754 -21.21 0.74 50.37
C LEU A 754 -21.51 2.22 50.12
N VAL A 755 -20.78 3.11 50.80
CA VAL A 755 -20.85 4.56 50.58
C VAL A 755 -19.63 5.00 49.77
N PRO A 756 -19.79 5.46 48.51
CA PRO A 756 -18.67 5.95 47.69
C PRO A 756 -18.03 7.22 48.25
N ILE A 757 -16.73 7.37 48.00
CA ILE A 757 -16.04 8.64 48.26
C ILE A 757 -16.51 9.68 47.22
N PRO A 758 -16.84 10.93 47.60
CA PRO A 758 -17.14 11.98 46.64
C PRO A 758 -16.01 12.20 45.63
N GLN A 759 -16.34 12.38 44.35
CA GLN A 759 -15.35 12.46 43.26
C GLN A 759 -14.27 13.54 43.49
N GLU A 760 -14.67 14.72 44.00
CA GLU A 760 -13.73 15.80 44.34
C GLU A 760 -12.67 15.38 45.36
N SER A 761 -13.04 14.49 46.29
CA SER A 761 -12.13 13.95 47.29
C SER A 761 -11.24 12.86 46.70
N ILE A 762 -11.76 12.05 45.76
CA ILE A 762 -10.94 11.09 45.00
C ILE A 762 -9.85 11.83 44.21
N ASP A 763 -10.23 12.90 43.51
CA ASP A 763 -9.31 13.71 42.71
C ASP A 763 -8.20 14.33 43.59
N SER A 764 -8.57 14.88 44.75
CA SER A 764 -7.61 15.46 45.69
C SER A 764 -6.67 14.42 46.32
N LEU A 765 -7.17 13.24 46.66
CA LEU A 765 -6.38 12.15 47.23
C LEU A 765 -5.38 11.61 46.23
N PHE A 766 -5.82 11.36 44.99
CA PHE A 766 -4.97 10.89 43.91
C PHE A 766 -3.84 11.88 43.62
N ASP A 767 -4.15 13.17 43.44
CA ASP A 767 -3.14 14.21 43.18
C ASP A 767 -2.08 14.28 44.30
N ARG A 768 -2.53 14.29 45.56
CA ARG A 768 -1.64 14.28 46.73
C ARG A 768 -0.72 13.06 46.74
N TYR A 769 -1.26 11.87 46.44
CA TYR A 769 -0.48 10.63 46.49
C TYR A 769 0.56 10.57 45.37
N GLN A 770 0.22 11.00 44.16
CA GLN A 770 1.14 11.00 43.03
C GLN A 770 2.22 12.10 43.11
N ASN A 771 1.88 13.27 43.67
CA ASN A 771 2.72 14.47 43.54
C ASN A 771 3.32 15.01 44.85
N VAL A 772 2.75 14.67 46.01
CA VAL A 772 3.11 15.29 47.30
C VAL A 772 3.58 14.29 48.36
N TYR A 773 3.12 13.03 48.29
CA TYR A 773 3.33 12.03 49.31
C TYR A 773 4.61 11.19 49.10
N GLY A 774 5.50 11.15 50.10
CA GLY A 774 6.72 10.33 50.11
C GLY A 774 7.97 11.09 50.59
N GLN A 775 9.00 10.38 51.04
CA GLN A 775 10.33 10.95 51.31
C GLN A 775 11.35 10.29 50.37
N VAL A 776 12.25 11.08 49.78
CA VAL A 776 13.37 10.56 48.96
C VAL A 776 14.33 9.82 49.90
N PRO A 777 14.61 8.52 49.73
CA PRO A 777 15.56 7.81 50.57
C PRO A 777 16.96 8.40 50.34
N GLN A 778 17.56 9.01 51.37
CA GLN A 778 18.98 9.40 51.33
C GLN A 778 19.85 8.14 51.41
N GLY A 779 20.61 7.86 50.34
CA GLY A 779 21.75 6.93 50.39
C GLY A 779 21.56 5.53 49.78
N ALA A 780 20.94 5.40 48.61
CA ALA A 780 21.10 4.18 47.80
C ALA A 780 22.23 4.38 46.77
N LEU A 781 23.20 3.47 46.75
CA LEU A 781 24.41 3.49 45.92
C LEU A 781 24.06 3.34 44.43
N THR A 782 24.65 4.22 43.61
CA THR A 782 24.62 4.22 42.14
C THR A 782 25.21 2.97 41.53
#